data_AF-A0A195ECW0-F1
#
_entry.id   AF-A0A195ECW0-F1
#
_cell.length_a   1.000
_cell.length_b   1.000
_cell.length_c   1.000
_cell.angle_alpha   90.00
_cell.angle_beta   90.00
_cell.angle_gamma   90.00
#
_symmetry.space_group_name_H-M   'P 1'
#
loop_
_entity.id
_entity.type
_entity.pdbx_description
1 polymer ?
#
loop_
_entity_poly.entity_id
_entity_poly.type
_entity_poly.pdbx_seq_one_letter_code
_entity_poly.pdbx_strand_id
1 'polypeptide(L)'
;MSLCEWYAKRVVLLTGVTSELGRVLLEKILRCLPDVRVYVVLRSQNGLNGEERLKKIFASPGYERLRQEMPGAISRVKTFEGNLLYEDLALSIEDKASLREVTVAFHAAGPHDSFLEYCQELPKLRSIAVASSIFRHRGRIAECLQNEKIPNLPIALVRFPCIGPAYKEPMPGFVESLKGPTALMIGAGFAYGNSELPAEIIPVDIAVNTMIAAAWEVGIVMQRMNVINYHELGHLNVLFFSYFLSFSRRTNATKPVVYNASQLGCTWDDLIKKSRRASSKFPYPTFGIRGMTSIEPLYWILVIFLEWLPSLICDIVFGLCGRKQRILAEYDRVRNALQPLKSISSRSWPVERNRVYLLKERLTNEERDVFPIVEEIDIESYVLCVAAATRKYCCVNEDTLNIIKMTYDVLLYPKLHISDFSILPVSWVRHRDIHLLTVGTYTYTSDQRFEAMHKLHTEEWILRIRYPQRKDSGIYECQISTTPPIGHPVRLTIVAPRDIVATRRVEKSSLRAIVLKVRKSTQIENIVHAIFSLIAEPVTEIAGGPELFINKDSTINLTCYVRHAPEPPSTIIWSHNHQAINFDSPRGGISLVTEKGPVTSSRLLIQKAIDRDSGLYTCSPNNTHPNSVRVHIVNAFVSEHPAAMHHGRGDRMAATLLPVVLLLRMIF
;
A
#
# COMPACT_ATOMS: atom_id res chain seq x y z
N MET A 1 -6.93 11.43 -33.67
CA MET A 1 -8.07 11.65 -32.76
C MET A 1 -7.93 10.66 -31.64
N SER A 2 -7.67 11.19 -30.46
CA SER A 2 -7.54 10.42 -29.21
C SER A 2 -8.90 9.85 -28.78
N LEU A 3 -8.89 8.92 -27.83
CA LEU A 3 -10.06 8.36 -27.16
C LEU A 3 -10.87 9.46 -26.47
N CYS A 4 -10.23 10.30 -25.66
CA CYS A 4 -10.91 11.38 -24.95
C CYS A 4 -11.53 12.40 -25.92
N GLU A 5 -10.80 12.80 -26.97
CA GLU A 5 -11.32 13.68 -28.03
C GLU A 5 -12.52 13.06 -28.76
N TRP A 6 -12.46 11.76 -29.04
CA TRP A 6 -13.55 11.09 -29.73
C TRP A 6 -14.83 11.08 -28.91
N TYR A 7 -14.74 10.89 -27.59
CA TYR A 7 -15.88 10.91 -26.68
C TYR A 7 -16.38 12.33 -26.36
N ALA A 8 -15.60 13.38 -26.59
CA ALA A 8 -15.98 14.74 -26.23
C ALA A 8 -17.33 15.15 -26.86
N LYS A 9 -18.20 15.78 -26.05
CA LYS A 9 -19.54 16.27 -26.43
C LYS A 9 -20.49 15.20 -26.96
N ARG A 10 -20.22 13.91 -26.71
CA ARG A 10 -21.11 12.80 -27.09
C ARG A 10 -22.14 12.49 -26.03
N VAL A 11 -23.24 11.91 -26.50
CA VAL A 11 -24.29 11.34 -25.65
C VAL A 11 -24.14 9.82 -25.64
N VAL A 12 -23.99 9.27 -24.44
CA VAL A 12 -23.79 7.85 -24.18
C VAL A 12 -25.05 7.25 -23.58
N LEU A 13 -25.58 6.18 -24.17
CA LEU A 13 -26.62 5.35 -23.58
C LEU A 13 -25.99 4.20 -22.79
N LEU A 14 -26.38 4.01 -21.53
CA LEU A 14 -25.90 2.94 -20.66
C LEU A 14 -27.07 2.11 -20.13
N THR A 15 -27.07 0.82 -20.45
CA THR A 15 -28.00 -0.16 -19.87
C THR A 15 -27.28 -1.11 -18.93
N GLY A 16 -28.00 -1.66 -17.95
CA GLY A 16 -27.41 -2.56 -16.95
C GLY A 16 -26.57 -1.83 -15.89
N VAL A 17 -26.82 -0.54 -15.66
CA VAL A 17 -26.11 0.30 -14.67
C VAL A 17 -26.15 -0.25 -13.24
N THR A 18 -27.13 -1.08 -12.89
CA THR A 18 -27.24 -1.68 -11.56
C THR A 18 -26.29 -2.84 -11.34
N SER A 19 -25.71 -3.39 -12.42
CA SER A 19 -24.66 -4.40 -12.35
C SER A 19 -23.35 -3.79 -11.86
N GLU A 20 -22.47 -4.61 -11.31
CA GLU A 20 -21.15 -4.17 -10.83
C GLU A 20 -20.33 -3.52 -11.96
N LEU A 21 -20.30 -4.16 -13.13
CA LEU A 21 -19.64 -3.61 -14.32
C LEU A 21 -20.27 -2.27 -14.74
N GLY A 22 -21.60 -2.17 -14.76
CA GLY A 22 -22.31 -0.95 -15.14
C GLY A 22 -22.09 0.21 -14.16
N ARG A 23 -22.01 -0.06 -12.86
CA ARG A 23 -21.71 0.96 -11.83
C ARG A 23 -20.31 1.52 -11.98
N VAL A 24 -19.31 0.66 -12.16
CA VAL A 24 -17.92 1.09 -12.35
C VAL A 24 -17.75 1.78 -13.71
N LEU A 25 -18.44 1.31 -14.75
CA LEU A 25 -18.47 1.97 -16.06
C LEU A 25 -19.03 3.39 -15.99
N LEU A 26 -20.16 3.58 -15.30
CA LEU A 26 -20.73 4.92 -15.10
C LEU A 26 -19.78 5.84 -14.32
N GLU A 27 -19.19 5.35 -13.22
CA GLU A 27 -18.20 6.11 -12.44
C GLU A 27 -17.01 6.53 -13.32
N LYS A 28 -16.45 5.60 -14.08
CA LYS A 28 -15.28 5.84 -14.94
C LYS A 28 -15.57 6.84 -16.05
N ILE A 29 -16.73 6.72 -16.72
CA ILE A 29 -17.15 7.68 -17.75
C ILE A 29 -17.31 9.07 -17.13
N LEU A 30 -17.98 9.18 -16.00
CA LEU A 30 -18.20 10.48 -15.37
C LEU A 30 -16.88 11.12 -14.89
N ARG A 31 -15.95 10.34 -14.34
CA ARG A 31 -14.68 10.89 -13.85
C ARG A 31 -13.71 11.24 -14.98
N CYS A 32 -13.53 10.35 -15.95
CA CYS A 32 -12.49 10.50 -16.96
C CYS A 32 -12.97 11.19 -18.26
N LEU A 33 -14.28 11.28 -18.49
CA LEU A 33 -14.87 11.91 -19.68
C LEU A 33 -15.85 13.03 -19.26
N PRO A 34 -15.34 14.23 -18.90
CA PRO A 34 -16.15 15.31 -18.32
C PRO A 34 -17.18 15.90 -19.29
N ASP A 35 -16.90 15.89 -20.60
CA ASP A 35 -17.77 16.47 -21.63
C ASP A 35 -18.88 15.52 -22.13
N VAL A 36 -18.99 14.33 -21.55
CA VAL A 36 -19.99 13.32 -21.94
C VAL A 36 -21.26 13.49 -21.13
N ARG A 37 -22.41 13.43 -21.82
CA ARG A 37 -23.74 13.25 -21.20
C ARG A 37 -24.12 11.77 -21.20
N VAL A 38 -24.64 11.27 -20.09
CA VAL A 38 -24.95 9.85 -19.93
C VAL A 38 -26.44 9.64 -19.72
N TYR A 39 -27.05 8.84 -20.57
CA TYR A 39 -28.45 8.43 -20.53
C TYR A 39 -28.52 7.01 -20.00
N VAL A 40 -29.32 6.82 -18.96
CA VAL A 40 -29.36 5.56 -18.21
C VAL A 40 -30.78 5.03 -18.23
N VAL A 41 -30.95 3.79 -18.70
CA VAL A 41 -32.25 3.11 -18.70
C VAL A 41 -32.36 2.24 -17.45
N LEU A 42 -33.35 2.54 -16.61
CA LEU A 42 -33.60 1.86 -15.35
C LEU A 42 -35.08 1.51 -15.21
N ARG A 43 -35.36 0.26 -14.87
CA ARG A 43 -36.73 -0.14 -14.48
C ARG A 43 -37.04 0.33 -13.05
N SER A 44 -38.30 0.62 -12.77
CA SER A 44 -38.78 0.71 -11.39
C SER A 44 -38.66 -0.64 -10.69
N GLN A 45 -38.25 -0.65 -9.41
CA GLN A 45 -38.06 -1.89 -8.64
C GLN A 45 -38.25 -1.64 -7.13
N ASN A 46 -38.98 -2.53 -6.45
CA ASN A 46 -39.26 -2.46 -5.00
C ASN A 46 -39.90 -1.12 -4.57
N GLY A 47 -40.79 -0.57 -5.41
CA GLY A 47 -41.44 0.72 -5.15
C GLY A 47 -40.56 1.96 -5.37
N LEU A 48 -39.28 1.79 -5.75
CA LEU A 48 -38.38 2.89 -6.08
C LEU A 48 -38.39 3.16 -7.59
N ASN A 49 -38.51 4.44 -7.96
CA ASN A 49 -38.45 4.90 -9.34
C ASN A 49 -37.00 4.92 -9.88
N GLY A 50 -36.83 5.14 -11.18
CA GLY A 50 -35.50 5.16 -11.82
C GLY A 50 -34.52 6.15 -11.19
N GLU A 51 -34.98 7.35 -10.84
CA GLU A 51 -34.16 8.43 -10.26
C GLU A 51 -33.68 8.11 -8.83
N GLU A 52 -34.57 7.59 -7.98
CA GLU A 52 -34.24 7.20 -6.61
C GLU A 52 -33.23 6.06 -6.58
N ARG A 53 -33.39 5.09 -7.50
CA ARG A 53 -32.40 4.02 -7.67
C ARG A 53 -31.05 4.56 -8.10
N LEU A 54 -31.03 5.56 -8.99
CA LEU A 54 -29.78 6.22 -9.38
C LEU A 54 -29.15 6.98 -8.21
N LYS A 55 -29.93 7.76 -7.44
CA LYS A 55 -29.45 8.45 -6.23
C LYS A 55 -28.82 7.48 -5.23
N LYS A 56 -29.42 6.29 -5.05
CA LYS A 56 -28.86 5.23 -4.20
C LYS A 56 -27.51 4.69 -4.72
N ILE A 57 -27.34 4.55 -6.04
CA ILE A 57 -26.05 4.16 -6.64
C ILE A 57 -25.02 5.25 -6.37
N PHE A 58 -25.37 6.52 -6.62
CA PHE A 58 -24.50 7.66 -6.38
C PHE A 58 -24.17 7.90 -4.90
N ALA A 59 -24.95 7.37 -3.96
CA ALA A 59 -24.66 7.40 -2.53
C ALA A 59 -23.73 6.25 -2.08
N SER A 60 -23.45 5.26 -2.96
CA SER A 60 -22.63 4.12 -2.57
C SER A 60 -21.16 4.53 -2.33
N PRO A 61 -20.39 3.73 -1.55
CA PRO A 61 -18.98 4.02 -1.28
C PRO A 61 -18.12 4.06 -2.55
N GLY A 62 -18.50 3.33 -3.60
CA GLY A 62 -17.77 3.30 -4.87
C GLY A 62 -17.77 4.65 -5.60
N TYR A 63 -18.73 5.51 -5.30
CA TYR A 63 -18.88 6.85 -5.89
C TYR A 63 -18.29 7.96 -5.01
N GLU A 64 -17.71 7.63 -3.84
CA GLU A 64 -17.14 8.63 -2.91
C GLU A 64 -16.07 9.49 -3.59
N ARG A 65 -15.14 8.85 -4.32
CA ARG A 65 -14.10 9.55 -5.08
C ARG A 65 -14.69 10.51 -6.12
N LEU A 66 -15.69 10.05 -6.89
CA LEU A 66 -16.36 10.89 -7.89
C LEU A 66 -17.05 12.11 -7.25
N ARG A 67 -17.70 11.94 -6.09
CA ARG A 67 -18.35 13.05 -5.37
C ARG A 67 -17.35 14.10 -4.90
N GLN A 68 -16.14 13.68 -4.51
CA GLN A 68 -15.08 14.57 -4.05
C GLN A 68 -14.38 15.29 -5.22
N GLU A 69 -14.02 14.57 -6.29
CA GLU A 69 -13.31 15.13 -7.43
C GLU A 69 -14.23 15.93 -8.36
N MET A 70 -15.48 15.49 -8.54
CA MET A 70 -16.44 16.03 -9.52
C MET A 70 -17.87 16.11 -8.93
N PRO A 71 -18.14 17.01 -7.98
CA PRO A 71 -19.43 17.09 -7.27
C PRO A 71 -20.65 17.34 -8.19
N GLY A 72 -20.44 17.96 -9.36
CA GLY A 72 -21.47 18.18 -10.37
C GLY A 72 -21.72 17.00 -11.33
N ALA A 73 -21.06 15.85 -11.17
CA ALA A 73 -21.13 14.77 -12.14
C ALA A 73 -22.55 14.19 -12.34
N ILE A 74 -23.38 14.19 -11.30
CA ILE A 74 -24.74 13.64 -11.35
C ILE A 74 -25.67 14.42 -12.30
N SER A 75 -25.46 15.72 -12.49
CA SER A 75 -26.30 16.55 -13.38
C SER A 75 -26.11 16.21 -14.86
N ARG A 76 -25.04 15.50 -15.21
CA ARG A 76 -24.78 14.98 -16.57
C ARG A 76 -25.49 13.65 -16.85
N VAL A 77 -26.15 13.07 -15.85
CA VAL A 77 -26.87 11.80 -15.99
C VAL A 77 -28.37 12.06 -16.07
N LYS A 78 -28.99 11.59 -17.16
CA LYS A 78 -30.45 11.58 -17.32
C LYS A 78 -30.96 10.14 -17.23
N THR A 79 -31.96 9.91 -16.38
CA THR A 79 -32.60 8.61 -16.22
C THR A 79 -33.86 8.50 -17.06
N PHE A 80 -34.06 7.31 -17.63
CA PHE A 80 -35.23 6.94 -18.39
C PHE A 80 -35.83 5.67 -17.79
N GLU A 81 -37.15 5.66 -17.59
CA GLU A 81 -37.84 4.47 -17.12
C GLU A 81 -38.03 3.49 -18.28
N GLY A 82 -37.43 2.31 -18.16
CA GLY A 82 -37.50 1.31 -19.23
C GLY A 82 -37.12 -0.09 -18.77
N ASN A 83 -37.50 -1.08 -19.56
CA ASN A 83 -37.31 -2.48 -19.28
C ASN A 83 -36.78 -3.21 -20.53
N LEU A 84 -35.60 -3.83 -20.37
CA LEU A 84 -34.87 -4.54 -21.42
C LEU A 84 -35.55 -5.81 -21.95
N LEU A 85 -36.67 -6.24 -21.33
CA LEU A 85 -37.41 -7.45 -21.70
C LEU A 85 -38.51 -7.21 -22.75
N TYR A 86 -38.89 -5.96 -22.96
CA TYR A 86 -39.99 -5.60 -23.86
C TYR A 86 -39.46 -4.84 -25.07
N GLU A 87 -40.22 -4.88 -26.16
CA GLU A 87 -39.97 -4.11 -27.37
C GLU A 87 -39.80 -2.61 -27.05
N ASP A 88 -38.92 -1.96 -27.80
CA ASP A 88 -38.52 -0.57 -27.62
C ASP A 88 -38.13 -0.17 -26.19
N LEU A 89 -37.64 -1.15 -25.41
CA LEU A 89 -37.27 -0.98 -24.01
C LEU A 89 -38.43 -0.51 -23.12
N ALA A 90 -39.68 -0.64 -23.55
CA ALA A 90 -40.87 -0.07 -22.90
C ALA A 90 -40.76 1.44 -22.60
N LEU A 91 -40.07 2.19 -23.46
CA LEU A 91 -39.89 3.64 -23.30
C LEU A 91 -41.14 4.42 -23.76
N SER A 92 -41.40 5.56 -23.12
CA SER A 92 -42.41 6.53 -23.57
C SER A 92 -42.01 7.16 -24.92
N ILE A 93 -42.98 7.74 -25.63
CA ILE A 93 -42.72 8.37 -26.94
C ILE A 93 -41.80 9.60 -26.76
N GLU A 94 -41.98 10.35 -25.67
CA GLU A 94 -41.14 11.50 -25.31
C GLU A 94 -39.70 11.08 -25.00
N ASP A 95 -39.52 9.95 -24.30
CA ASP A 95 -38.20 9.40 -23.99
C ASP A 95 -37.49 8.88 -25.23
N LYS A 96 -38.21 8.21 -26.13
CA LYS A 96 -37.68 7.79 -27.43
C LYS A 96 -37.20 8.99 -28.25
N ALA A 97 -37.95 10.10 -28.25
CA ALA A 97 -37.53 11.33 -28.93
C ALA A 97 -36.23 11.89 -28.33
N SER A 98 -36.10 11.89 -26.99
CA SER A 98 -34.89 12.30 -26.28
C SER A 98 -33.68 11.42 -26.61
N LEU A 99 -33.87 10.12 -26.83
CA LEU A 99 -32.79 9.17 -27.08
C LEU A 99 -32.23 9.22 -28.51
N ARG A 100 -32.90 9.88 -29.47
CA ARG A 100 -32.42 10.03 -30.86
C ARG A 100 -31.06 10.74 -31.00
N GLU A 101 -30.63 11.49 -29.98
CA GLU A 101 -29.33 12.14 -29.97
C GLU A 101 -28.16 11.24 -29.51
N VAL A 102 -28.45 10.02 -29.04
CA VAL A 102 -27.44 9.06 -28.58
C VAL A 102 -26.47 8.73 -29.72
N THR A 103 -25.17 8.75 -29.39
CA THR A 103 -24.09 8.49 -30.35
C THR A 103 -23.26 7.26 -30.03
N VAL A 104 -23.27 6.81 -28.77
CA VAL A 104 -22.55 5.62 -28.31
C VAL A 104 -23.45 4.88 -27.33
N ALA A 105 -23.51 3.56 -27.41
CA ALA A 105 -24.31 2.75 -26.49
C ALA A 105 -23.46 1.67 -25.82
N PHE A 106 -23.63 1.50 -24.51
CA PHE A 106 -23.01 0.45 -23.71
C PHE A 106 -24.06 -0.45 -23.08
N HIS A 107 -23.94 -1.74 -23.31
CA HIS A 107 -24.75 -2.77 -22.67
C HIS A 107 -23.89 -3.56 -21.69
N ALA A 108 -23.98 -3.22 -20.39
CA ALA A 108 -23.16 -3.85 -19.36
C ALA A 108 -23.76 -5.17 -18.83
N ALA A 109 -25.08 -5.30 -18.82
CA ALA A 109 -25.77 -6.49 -18.32
C ALA A 109 -27.25 -6.53 -18.75
N GLY A 110 -27.80 -7.75 -18.81
CA GLY A 110 -29.21 -8.02 -19.09
C GLY A 110 -29.43 -8.81 -20.38
N PRO A 111 -30.70 -9.01 -20.77
CA PRO A 111 -31.07 -9.35 -22.15
C PRO A 111 -30.64 -8.24 -23.10
N HIS A 112 -30.22 -8.61 -24.30
CA HIS A 112 -29.61 -7.71 -25.27
C HIS A 112 -30.42 -7.58 -26.56
N ASP A 113 -31.39 -8.47 -26.80
CA ASP A 113 -32.11 -8.59 -28.07
C ASP A 113 -32.91 -7.31 -28.37
N SER A 114 -33.86 -6.95 -27.51
CA SER A 114 -34.65 -5.71 -27.64
C SER A 114 -33.80 -4.43 -27.56
N PHE A 115 -32.65 -4.48 -26.86
CA PHE A 115 -31.72 -3.36 -26.82
C PHE A 115 -31.01 -3.15 -28.16
N LEU A 116 -30.56 -4.22 -28.80
CA LEU A 116 -29.88 -4.16 -30.09
C LEU A 116 -30.86 -3.78 -31.20
N GLU A 117 -32.09 -4.27 -31.15
CA GLU A 117 -33.19 -3.84 -32.03
C GLU A 117 -33.42 -2.33 -31.93
N TYR A 118 -33.61 -1.82 -30.71
CA TYR A 118 -33.80 -0.39 -30.49
C TYR A 118 -32.60 0.46 -30.96
N CYS A 119 -31.37 -0.05 -30.80
CA CYS A 119 -30.18 0.65 -31.28
C CYS A 119 -30.14 0.84 -32.81
N GLN A 120 -30.88 0.04 -33.59
CA GLN A 120 -31.00 0.22 -35.04
C GLN A 120 -31.77 1.49 -35.40
N GLU A 121 -32.72 1.88 -34.55
CA GLU A 121 -33.56 3.04 -34.76
C GLU A 121 -32.86 4.36 -34.44
N LEU A 122 -31.68 4.31 -33.80
CA LEU A 122 -30.93 5.48 -33.38
C LEU A 122 -30.10 6.06 -34.54
N PRO A 123 -30.48 7.23 -35.09
CA PRO A 123 -29.90 7.72 -36.34
C PRO A 123 -28.46 8.23 -36.20
N LYS A 124 -28.03 8.63 -35.00
CA LYS A 124 -26.71 9.22 -34.74
C LYS A 124 -25.72 8.24 -34.13
N LEU A 125 -26.11 6.98 -33.98
CA LEU A 125 -25.32 5.96 -33.32
C LEU A 125 -24.07 5.62 -34.14
N ARG A 126 -22.89 5.66 -33.50
CA ARG A 126 -21.59 5.40 -34.15
C ARG A 126 -20.87 4.17 -33.61
N SER A 127 -21.19 3.72 -32.41
CA SER A 127 -20.60 2.52 -31.81
C SER A 127 -21.49 1.96 -30.72
N ILE A 128 -21.48 0.63 -30.60
CA ILE A 128 -22.09 -0.11 -29.50
C ILE A 128 -21.01 -0.99 -28.86
N ALA A 129 -20.91 -1.02 -27.53
CA ALA A 129 -20.14 -2.03 -26.82
C ALA A 129 -21.05 -2.90 -25.94
N VAL A 130 -20.98 -4.21 -26.17
CA VAL A 130 -21.81 -5.20 -25.48
C VAL A 130 -20.93 -6.11 -24.64
N ALA A 131 -21.20 -6.16 -23.34
CA ALA A 131 -20.53 -7.07 -22.41
C ALA A 131 -21.08 -8.50 -22.57
N SER A 132 -20.17 -9.47 -22.60
CA SER A 132 -20.49 -10.90 -22.68
C SER A 132 -19.49 -11.71 -21.87
N SER A 133 -19.77 -12.99 -21.63
CA SER A 133 -18.88 -13.89 -20.89
C SER A 133 -18.20 -14.87 -21.83
N ILE A 134 -16.93 -15.19 -21.58
CA ILE A 134 -16.21 -16.26 -22.30
C ILE A 134 -16.72 -17.66 -21.94
N PHE A 135 -17.41 -17.85 -20.81
CA PHE A 135 -17.79 -19.17 -20.28
C PHE A 135 -19.15 -19.67 -20.71
N ARG A 136 -19.94 -18.82 -21.38
CA ARG A 136 -21.20 -19.30 -21.98
C ARG A 136 -20.84 -20.38 -22.99
N HIS A 137 -21.51 -21.54 -22.90
CA HIS A 137 -21.47 -22.56 -23.95
C HIS A 137 -21.59 -21.89 -25.31
N ARG A 138 -20.85 -22.42 -26.31
CA ARG A 138 -20.80 -21.95 -27.69
C ARG A 138 -22.04 -21.14 -28.03
N GLY A 139 -21.85 -19.83 -28.17
CA GLY A 139 -22.65 -19.14 -29.16
C GLY A 139 -24.01 -18.56 -28.80
N ARG A 140 -24.56 -18.49 -27.57
CA ARG A 140 -25.85 -17.76 -27.52
C ARG A 140 -25.77 -16.29 -27.92
N ILE A 141 -24.79 -15.51 -27.46
CA ILE A 141 -24.59 -14.14 -27.98
C ILE A 141 -23.82 -14.17 -29.30
N ALA A 142 -22.85 -15.08 -29.47
CA ALA A 142 -22.01 -15.09 -30.67
C ALA A 142 -22.65 -15.76 -31.89
N GLU A 143 -23.47 -16.78 -31.70
CA GLU A 143 -24.33 -17.46 -32.69
C GLU A 143 -25.72 -16.82 -32.78
N CYS A 144 -26.35 -16.19 -31.76
CA CYS A 144 -27.52 -15.33 -32.07
C CYS A 144 -27.07 -14.11 -32.86
N LEU A 145 -25.95 -13.46 -32.48
CA LEU A 145 -25.35 -12.48 -33.38
C LEU A 145 -24.96 -13.19 -34.70
N GLN A 146 -24.15 -14.25 -34.75
CA GLN A 146 -23.73 -14.78 -36.07
C GLN A 146 -24.82 -15.45 -36.94
N ASN A 147 -25.96 -15.93 -36.40
CA ASN A 147 -27.01 -16.68 -37.11
C ASN A 147 -28.35 -15.96 -37.23
N GLU A 148 -28.65 -14.94 -36.41
CA GLU A 148 -29.77 -14.04 -36.69
C GLU A 148 -29.28 -12.89 -37.59
N LYS A 149 -30.18 -12.26 -38.34
CA LYS A 149 -29.84 -11.10 -39.18
C LYS A 149 -29.26 -10.00 -38.28
N ILE A 150 -27.94 -9.97 -38.08
CA ILE A 150 -27.32 -8.89 -37.33
C ILE A 150 -27.61 -7.63 -38.11
N PRO A 151 -28.22 -6.62 -37.48
CA PRO A 151 -28.34 -5.34 -38.12
C PRO A 151 -26.96 -4.78 -38.46
N ASN A 152 -26.88 -3.94 -39.51
CA ASN A 152 -25.68 -3.21 -39.90
C ASN A 152 -25.28 -2.18 -38.82
N LEU A 153 -24.89 -2.66 -37.65
CA LEU A 153 -24.55 -1.87 -36.48
C LEU A 153 -23.05 -2.03 -36.15
N PRO A 154 -22.39 -0.94 -35.72
CA PRO A 154 -20.99 -0.94 -35.34
C PRO A 154 -20.80 -1.52 -33.93
N ILE A 155 -20.88 -2.86 -33.81
CA ILE A 155 -20.88 -3.57 -32.53
C ILE A 155 -19.46 -4.06 -32.16
N ALA A 156 -19.00 -3.64 -30.98
CA ALA A 156 -17.89 -4.23 -30.23
C ALA A 156 -18.43 -5.23 -29.21
N LEU A 157 -18.25 -6.52 -29.45
CA LEU A 157 -18.60 -7.58 -28.50
C LEU A 157 -17.39 -7.85 -27.58
N VAL A 158 -17.47 -7.40 -26.33
CA VAL A 158 -16.39 -7.58 -25.36
C VAL A 158 -16.71 -8.75 -24.45
N ARG A 159 -15.91 -9.81 -24.55
CA ARG A 159 -16.06 -11.04 -23.77
C ARG A 159 -15.11 -11.05 -22.59
N PHE A 160 -15.66 -11.18 -21.39
CA PHE A 160 -14.92 -11.17 -20.14
C PHE A 160 -14.78 -12.58 -19.55
N PRO A 161 -13.63 -12.87 -18.92
CA PRO A 161 -13.55 -13.90 -17.89
C PRO A 161 -14.38 -13.49 -16.66
N CYS A 162 -14.19 -14.15 -15.51
CA CYS A 162 -14.94 -13.79 -14.31
C CYS A 162 -14.59 -12.36 -13.90
N ILE A 163 -15.58 -11.49 -13.75
CA ILE A 163 -15.34 -10.16 -13.24
C ILE A 163 -15.07 -10.27 -11.74
N GLY A 164 -13.87 -9.88 -11.34
CA GLY A 164 -13.43 -9.78 -9.95
C GLY A 164 -13.47 -8.34 -9.43
N PRO A 165 -13.02 -8.14 -8.18
CA PRO A 165 -12.93 -6.81 -7.56
C PRO A 165 -12.07 -5.82 -8.35
N ALA A 166 -12.16 -4.54 -8.01
CA ALA A 166 -11.31 -3.50 -8.61
C ALA A 166 -9.83 -3.70 -8.27
N TYR A 167 -8.94 -3.53 -9.24
CA TYR A 167 -7.50 -3.51 -8.97
C TYR A 167 -7.04 -2.16 -8.41
N LYS A 168 -7.40 -1.06 -9.07
CA LYS A 168 -7.05 0.32 -8.70
C LYS A 168 -8.28 1.20 -8.47
N GLU A 169 -9.30 1.13 -9.33
CA GLU A 169 -10.39 2.11 -9.37
C GLU A 169 -11.79 1.47 -9.23
N PRO A 170 -12.75 2.10 -8.53
CA PRO A 170 -12.71 3.41 -7.89
C PRO A 170 -11.84 3.45 -6.62
N MET A 171 -11.56 2.30 -6.02
CA MET A 171 -10.55 2.11 -4.99
C MET A 171 -10.00 0.67 -5.04
N PRO A 172 -8.76 0.43 -4.58
CA PRO A 172 -8.17 -0.91 -4.63
C PRO A 172 -8.96 -1.95 -3.84
N GLY A 173 -9.24 -3.09 -4.47
CA GLY A 173 -9.99 -4.20 -3.90
C GLY A 173 -11.50 -3.96 -3.79
N PHE A 174 -12.04 -2.84 -4.29
CA PHE A 174 -13.45 -2.50 -4.15
C PHE A 174 -14.36 -3.61 -4.65
N VAL A 175 -15.32 -3.99 -3.80
CA VAL A 175 -16.35 -4.97 -4.09
C VAL A 175 -17.59 -4.65 -3.24
N GLU A 176 -18.76 -4.67 -3.87
CA GLU A 176 -20.03 -4.40 -3.18
C GLU A 176 -20.72 -5.68 -2.68
N SER A 177 -20.39 -6.82 -3.28
CA SER A 177 -21.04 -8.10 -3.00
C SER A 177 -20.07 -9.26 -3.08
N LEU A 178 -20.21 -10.22 -2.16
CA LEU A 178 -19.45 -11.45 -2.19
C LEU A 178 -19.87 -12.29 -3.40
N LYS A 179 -18.93 -12.53 -4.32
CA LYS A 179 -19.08 -13.39 -5.50
C LYS A 179 -17.93 -14.40 -5.55
N GLY A 180 -18.01 -15.37 -6.46
CA GLY A 180 -17.03 -16.45 -6.58
C GLY A 180 -15.56 -16.00 -6.54
N PRO A 181 -15.11 -15.12 -7.45
CA PRO A 181 -13.73 -14.62 -7.44
C PRO A 181 -13.32 -14.01 -6.10
N THR A 182 -14.18 -13.16 -5.53
CA THR A 182 -13.95 -12.53 -4.22
C THR A 182 -13.88 -13.56 -3.10
N ALA A 183 -14.82 -14.49 -3.03
CA ALA A 183 -14.87 -15.55 -2.02
C ALA A 183 -13.61 -16.43 -2.05
N LEU A 184 -13.09 -16.72 -3.24
CA LEU A 184 -11.85 -17.45 -3.40
C LEU A 184 -10.62 -16.63 -2.95
N MET A 185 -10.54 -15.36 -3.38
CA MET A 185 -9.43 -14.45 -3.06
C MET A 185 -9.32 -14.15 -1.56
N ILE A 186 -10.44 -14.11 -0.84
CA ILE A 186 -10.43 -13.91 0.62
C ILE A 186 -10.33 -15.23 1.40
N GLY A 187 -10.27 -16.38 0.71
CA GLY A 187 -10.24 -17.70 1.34
C GLY A 187 -11.49 -18.02 2.16
N ALA A 188 -12.66 -17.53 1.77
CA ALA A 188 -13.91 -17.77 2.50
C ALA A 188 -14.36 -19.24 2.46
N GLY A 189 -13.86 -20.02 1.50
CA GLY A 189 -13.90 -21.47 1.60
C GLY A 189 -13.36 -22.24 0.41
N PHE A 190 -13.44 -23.55 0.53
CA PHE A 190 -12.85 -24.55 -0.34
C PHE A 190 -13.60 -24.64 -1.67
N ALA A 191 -12.86 -24.59 -2.78
CA ALA A 191 -13.44 -24.57 -4.11
C ALA A 191 -13.34 -25.93 -4.81
N TYR A 192 -14.23 -26.17 -5.77
CA TYR A 192 -14.11 -27.29 -6.71
C TYR A 192 -13.40 -26.80 -7.98
N GLY A 193 -12.46 -27.58 -8.53
CA GLY A 193 -11.79 -27.26 -9.79
C GLY A 193 -10.38 -27.83 -9.89
N ASN A 194 -9.73 -27.59 -11.04
CA ASN A 194 -8.33 -27.92 -11.24
C ASN A 194 -7.47 -26.68 -10.93
N SER A 195 -6.66 -26.78 -9.87
CA SER A 195 -5.83 -25.67 -9.38
C SER A 195 -4.69 -25.28 -10.32
N GLU A 196 -4.28 -26.15 -11.24
CA GLU A 196 -3.19 -25.88 -12.19
C GLU A 196 -3.63 -25.01 -13.37
N LEU A 197 -4.94 -24.87 -13.59
CA LEU A 197 -5.46 -24.07 -14.68
C LEU A 197 -5.28 -22.56 -14.45
N PRO A 198 -5.23 -21.76 -15.52
CA PRO A 198 -5.24 -20.30 -15.40
C PRO A 198 -6.46 -19.79 -14.65
N ALA A 199 -6.24 -18.83 -13.76
CA ALA A 199 -7.30 -18.12 -13.06
C ALA A 199 -7.98 -17.14 -14.03
N GLU A 200 -9.07 -17.59 -14.64
CA GLU A 200 -9.88 -16.82 -15.59
C GLU A 200 -10.72 -15.76 -14.83
N ILE A 201 -10.03 -14.73 -14.34
CA ILE A 201 -10.59 -13.56 -13.66
C ILE A 201 -9.99 -12.28 -14.28
N ILE A 202 -10.81 -11.23 -14.39
CA ILE A 202 -10.40 -9.86 -14.76
C ILE A 202 -10.89 -8.88 -13.69
N PRO A 203 -10.05 -7.94 -13.22
CA PRO A 203 -10.52 -6.84 -12.37
C PRO A 203 -11.56 -5.96 -13.08
N VAL A 204 -12.60 -5.52 -12.36
CA VAL A 204 -13.72 -4.78 -12.96
C VAL A 204 -13.30 -3.46 -13.62
N ASP A 205 -12.31 -2.76 -13.09
CA ASP A 205 -11.77 -1.53 -13.67
C ASP A 205 -11.08 -1.76 -15.02
N ILE A 206 -10.28 -2.82 -15.13
CA ILE A 206 -9.66 -3.21 -16.40
C ILE A 206 -10.73 -3.64 -17.41
N ALA A 207 -11.77 -4.36 -16.96
CA ALA A 207 -12.90 -4.75 -17.81
C ALA A 207 -13.64 -3.52 -18.38
N VAL A 208 -13.90 -2.52 -17.53
CA VAL A 208 -14.52 -1.24 -17.92
C VAL A 208 -13.67 -0.49 -18.94
N ASN A 209 -12.36 -0.37 -18.69
CA ASN A 209 -11.43 0.30 -19.62
C ASN A 209 -11.42 -0.40 -20.98
N THR A 210 -11.45 -1.73 -20.98
CA THR A 210 -11.54 -2.53 -22.20
C THR A 210 -12.81 -2.21 -22.99
N MET A 211 -13.97 -2.04 -22.33
CA MET A 211 -15.22 -1.67 -23.01
C MET A 211 -15.14 -0.30 -23.67
N ILE A 212 -14.63 0.70 -22.95
CA ILE A 212 -14.53 2.08 -23.43
C ILE A 212 -13.61 2.13 -24.65
N ALA A 213 -12.44 1.51 -24.57
CA ALA A 213 -11.49 1.50 -25.68
C ALA A 213 -11.98 0.68 -26.89
N ALA A 214 -12.69 -0.43 -26.67
CA ALA A 214 -13.26 -1.23 -27.76
C ALA A 214 -14.35 -0.47 -28.53
N ALA A 215 -15.21 0.29 -27.82
CA ALA A 215 -16.20 1.16 -28.46
C ALA A 215 -15.54 2.29 -29.26
N TRP A 216 -14.47 2.89 -28.74
CA TRP A 216 -13.70 3.90 -29.46
C TRP A 216 -13.09 3.35 -30.75
N GLU A 217 -12.45 2.17 -30.72
CA GLU A 217 -11.82 1.57 -31.90
C GLU A 217 -12.85 1.33 -33.01
N VAL A 218 -13.97 0.69 -32.67
CA VAL A 218 -15.05 0.40 -33.63
C VAL A 218 -15.64 1.70 -34.19
N GLY A 219 -15.85 2.70 -33.34
CA GLY A 219 -16.38 4.00 -33.73
C GLY A 219 -15.46 4.81 -34.66
N ILE A 220 -14.14 4.76 -34.47
CA ILE A 220 -13.16 5.41 -35.36
C ILE A 220 -13.15 4.75 -36.74
N VAL A 221 -13.15 3.42 -36.78
CA VAL A 221 -13.10 2.67 -38.04
C VAL A 221 -14.31 3.01 -38.90
N MET A 222 -15.50 3.06 -38.31
CA MET A 222 -16.73 3.45 -39.00
C MET A 222 -16.71 4.88 -39.51
N GLN A 223 -16.19 5.82 -38.71
CA GLN A 223 -16.06 7.21 -39.13
C GLN A 223 -15.13 7.36 -40.34
N ARG A 224 -14.05 6.57 -40.42
CA ARG A 224 -13.13 6.58 -41.58
C ARG A 224 -13.73 5.94 -42.82
N MET A 225 -14.52 4.88 -42.69
CA MET A 225 -15.21 4.24 -43.83
C MET A 225 -16.23 5.18 -44.49
N ASN A 226 -16.96 5.98 -43.72
CA ASN A 226 -17.91 6.96 -44.27
C ASN A 226 -17.22 8.12 -45.02
N VAL A 227 -15.96 8.43 -44.68
CA VAL A 227 -15.18 9.50 -45.36
C VAL A 227 -14.56 9.01 -46.67
N ILE A 228 -14.05 7.77 -46.70
CA ILE A 228 -13.39 7.19 -47.89
C ILE A 228 -14.39 6.98 -49.05
N ASN A 229 -15.69 6.85 -48.76
CA ASN A 229 -16.72 6.77 -49.81
C ASN A 229 -16.96 8.09 -50.57
N TYR A 230 -16.39 9.22 -50.14
CA TYR A 230 -16.68 10.52 -50.76
C TYR A 230 -15.50 11.27 -51.40
N HIS A 231 -14.24 10.97 -51.10
CA HIS A 231 -13.11 11.63 -51.77
C HIS A 231 -11.83 10.78 -51.69
N GLU A 232 -11.13 10.65 -52.82
CA GLU A 232 -9.75 10.19 -52.99
C GLU A 232 -9.44 8.67 -53.03
N LEU A 233 -9.49 8.13 -54.25
CA LEU A 233 -8.82 6.89 -54.67
C LEU A 233 -7.37 7.11 -55.17
N GLY A 234 -6.74 8.25 -54.84
CA GLY A 234 -5.51 8.71 -55.51
C GLY A 234 -4.17 8.47 -54.80
N HIS A 235 -4.06 8.63 -53.47
CA HIS A 235 -2.72 8.80 -52.85
C HIS A 235 -2.61 8.32 -51.39
N LEU A 236 -2.79 7.01 -51.12
CA LEU A 236 -2.51 6.44 -49.80
C LEU A 236 -1.53 5.26 -49.86
N ASN A 237 -0.57 5.28 -48.92
CA ASN A 237 0.54 4.33 -48.77
C ASN A 237 0.13 2.86 -48.92
N VAL A 238 0.87 2.12 -49.75
CA VAL A 238 0.62 0.72 -50.15
C VAL A 238 0.53 -0.25 -48.95
N LEU A 239 1.27 0.00 -47.86
CA LEU A 239 1.20 -0.80 -46.63
C LEU A 239 -0.10 -0.58 -45.83
N PHE A 240 -0.62 0.64 -45.82
CA PHE A 240 -1.91 0.96 -45.19
C PHE A 240 -3.07 0.41 -46.03
N PHE A 241 -2.96 0.47 -47.36
CA PHE A 241 -3.96 -0.05 -48.30
C PHE A 241 -4.03 -1.59 -48.29
N SER A 242 -2.89 -2.28 -48.16
CA SER A 242 -2.82 -3.75 -48.02
C SER A 242 -3.48 -4.24 -46.72
N TYR A 243 -3.23 -3.56 -45.60
CA TYR A 243 -3.89 -3.87 -44.33
C TYR A 243 -5.38 -3.50 -44.33
N PHE A 244 -5.74 -2.35 -44.94
CA PHE A 244 -7.13 -1.93 -45.12
C PHE A 244 -7.90 -2.91 -46.02
N LEU A 245 -7.30 -3.46 -47.07
CA LEU A 245 -7.88 -4.51 -47.90
C LEU A 245 -7.94 -5.86 -47.17
N SER A 246 -6.98 -6.22 -46.30
CA SER A 246 -7.07 -7.46 -45.50
C SER A 246 -8.13 -7.37 -44.41
N PHE A 247 -8.29 -6.17 -43.82
CA PHE A 247 -9.34 -5.85 -42.85
C PHE A 247 -10.70 -5.75 -43.54
N SER A 248 -10.82 -5.01 -44.64
CA SER A 248 -12.04 -4.83 -45.43
C SER A 248 -12.49 -6.09 -46.16
N ARG A 249 -11.58 -6.99 -46.59
CA ARG A 249 -11.95 -8.32 -47.14
C ARG A 249 -12.40 -9.30 -46.05
N ARG A 250 -12.10 -9.06 -44.77
CA ARG A 250 -12.59 -9.86 -43.63
C ARG A 250 -13.81 -9.24 -42.94
N THR A 251 -13.98 -7.92 -43.00
CA THR A 251 -15.16 -7.21 -42.53
C THR A 251 -16.07 -6.90 -43.72
N ASN A 252 -16.75 -7.93 -44.24
CA ASN A 252 -18.13 -7.66 -44.63
C ASN A 252 -18.80 -7.04 -43.41
N ALA A 253 -19.44 -5.88 -43.56
CA ALA A 253 -20.02 -5.04 -42.50
C ALA A 253 -21.16 -5.71 -41.70
N THR A 254 -21.21 -7.05 -41.68
CA THR A 254 -22.29 -7.89 -41.20
C THR A 254 -21.97 -8.64 -39.91
N LYS A 255 -20.77 -8.52 -39.33
CA LYS A 255 -20.38 -9.27 -38.11
C LYS A 255 -19.79 -8.39 -37.00
N PRO A 256 -20.16 -8.63 -35.72
CA PRO A 256 -19.63 -7.88 -34.58
C PRO A 256 -18.14 -8.13 -34.40
N VAL A 257 -17.42 -7.09 -34.00
CA VAL A 257 -16.00 -7.15 -33.69
C VAL A 257 -15.81 -7.71 -32.29
N VAL A 258 -15.20 -8.89 -32.18
CA VAL A 258 -15.04 -9.59 -30.89
C VAL A 258 -13.71 -9.24 -30.22
N TYR A 259 -13.79 -8.80 -28.96
CA TYR A 259 -12.65 -8.54 -28.08
C TYR A 259 -12.70 -9.51 -26.90
N ASN A 260 -11.70 -10.39 -26.78
CA ASN A 260 -11.57 -11.25 -25.61
C ASN A 260 -10.65 -10.58 -24.59
N ALA A 261 -11.20 -10.20 -23.45
CA ALA A 261 -10.50 -9.40 -22.45
C ALA A 261 -9.32 -10.15 -21.80
N SER A 262 -8.40 -9.37 -21.24
CA SER A 262 -7.24 -9.87 -20.49
C SER A 262 -7.66 -10.65 -19.24
N GLN A 263 -6.75 -11.45 -18.71
CA GLN A 263 -6.91 -12.19 -17.45
C GLN A 263 -5.79 -11.80 -16.48
N LEU A 264 -5.94 -12.15 -15.20
CA LEU A 264 -4.97 -11.86 -14.13
C LEU A 264 -3.55 -12.37 -14.38
N GLY A 265 -3.38 -13.41 -15.20
CA GLY A 265 -2.06 -13.94 -15.57
C GLY A 265 -1.44 -14.90 -14.54
N CYS A 266 -2.24 -15.46 -13.63
CA CYS A 266 -1.81 -16.47 -12.64
C CYS A 266 -2.65 -17.75 -12.73
N THR A 267 -2.25 -18.82 -12.02
CA THR A 267 -3.05 -20.04 -11.86
C THR A 267 -3.99 -19.94 -10.65
N TRP A 268 -4.98 -20.82 -10.57
CA TRP A 268 -5.83 -20.94 -9.38
C TRP A 268 -5.02 -21.31 -8.13
N ASP A 269 -4.01 -22.17 -8.25
CA ASP A 269 -3.10 -22.55 -7.16
C ASP A 269 -2.32 -21.34 -6.62
N ASP A 270 -1.72 -20.53 -7.51
CA ASP A 270 -1.00 -19.32 -7.10
C ASP A 270 -1.94 -18.33 -6.40
N LEU A 271 -3.16 -18.16 -6.93
CA LEU A 271 -4.18 -17.31 -6.31
C LEU A 271 -4.59 -17.80 -4.91
N ILE A 272 -4.75 -19.12 -4.73
CA ILE A 272 -5.10 -19.74 -3.43
C ILE A 272 -3.94 -19.63 -2.42
N LYS A 273 -2.70 -19.78 -2.87
CA LYS A 273 -1.52 -19.60 -2.01
C LYS A 273 -1.43 -18.16 -1.49
N LYS A 274 -1.69 -17.18 -2.35
CA LYS A 274 -1.71 -15.75 -1.99
C LYS A 274 -2.92 -15.41 -1.11
N SER A 275 -4.09 -16.00 -1.36
CA SER A 275 -5.29 -15.82 -0.52
C SER A 275 -5.08 -16.32 0.90
N ARG A 276 -4.29 -17.39 1.11
CA ARG A 276 -3.95 -17.88 2.45
C ARG A 276 -3.25 -16.83 3.32
N ARG A 277 -2.30 -16.09 2.75
CA ARG A 277 -1.60 -15.00 3.46
C ARG A 277 -2.55 -13.83 3.74
N ALA A 278 -3.33 -13.44 2.73
CA ALA A 278 -4.27 -12.33 2.87
C ALA A 278 -5.36 -12.57 3.91
N SER A 279 -5.89 -13.78 3.96
CA SER A 279 -6.92 -14.16 4.93
C SER A 279 -6.38 -14.43 6.35
N SER A 280 -5.07 -14.69 6.50
CA SER A 280 -4.44 -14.66 7.83
C SER A 280 -4.42 -13.24 8.42
N LYS A 281 -4.28 -12.23 7.55
CA LYS A 281 -4.21 -10.80 7.88
C LYS A 281 -5.60 -10.18 8.01
N PHE A 282 -6.52 -10.54 7.11
CA PHE A 282 -7.91 -10.12 7.08
C PHE A 282 -8.83 -11.34 7.08
N PRO A 283 -9.08 -11.95 8.26
CA PRO A 283 -9.90 -13.15 8.35
C PRO A 283 -11.35 -12.84 7.95
N TYR A 284 -11.97 -13.80 7.25
CA TYR A 284 -13.37 -13.80 6.89
C TYR A 284 -14.15 -14.73 7.85
N PRO A 285 -15.41 -14.44 8.23
CA PRO A 285 -16.13 -15.17 9.26
C PRO A 285 -16.70 -16.51 8.77
N THR A 286 -15.85 -17.41 8.29
CA THR A 286 -16.21 -18.78 7.89
C THR A 286 -15.18 -19.78 8.37
N PHE A 287 -15.55 -21.06 8.45
CA PHE A 287 -14.62 -22.17 8.71
C PHE A 287 -13.84 -22.64 7.47
N GLY A 288 -14.00 -21.92 6.35
CA GLY A 288 -13.44 -22.23 5.05
C GLY A 288 -11.95 -22.58 5.07
N ILE A 289 -11.61 -23.83 4.75
CA ILE A 289 -10.23 -24.22 4.48
C ILE A 289 -9.86 -23.76 3.07
N ARG A 290 -8.69 -23.15 2.93
CA ARG A 290 -8.21 -22.64 1.65
C ARG A 290 -7.68 -23.79 0.81
N GLY A 291 -8.32 -24.03 -0.32
CA GLY A 291 -7.88 -25.04 -1.27
C GLY A 291 -8.86 -25.23 -2.40
N MET A 292 -8.45 -26.08 -3.34
CA MET A 292 -9.27 -26.50 -4.46
C MET A 292 -8.97 -27.96 -4.78
N THR A 293 -9.98 -28.72 -5.16
CA THR A 293 -9.81 -30.09 -5.66
C THR A 293 -10.75 -30.37 -6.82
N SER A 294 -10.29 -31.17 -7.77
CA SER A 294 -11.08 -31.65 -8.91
C SER A 294 -11.79 -32.98 -8.60
N ILE A 295 -11.47 -33.61 -7.46
CA ILE A 295 -12.03 -34.89 -7.05
C ILE A 295 -13.34 -34.65 -6.28
N GLU A 296 -14.48 -34.94 -6.91
CA GLU A 296 -15.80 -34.62 -6.36
C GLU A 296 -16.11 -35.28 -5.00
N PRO A 297 -15.81 -36.56 -4.75
CA PRO A 297 -16.02 -37.15 -3.42
C PRO A 297 -15.18 -36.47 -2.33
N LEU A 298 -13.90 -36.20 -2.62
CA LEU A 298 -13.00 -35.53 -1.69
C LEU A 298 -13.47 -34.09 -1.41
N TYR A 299 -13.92 -33.37 -2.44
CA TYR A 299 -14.49 -32.04 -2.28
C TYR A 299 -15.64 -32.04 -1.27
N TRP A 300 -16.62 -32.95 -1.41
CA TRP A 300 -17.76 -33.02 -0.50
C TRP A 300 -17.37 -33.44 0.92
N ILE A 301 -16.44 -34.38 1.07
CA ILE A 301 -15.90 -34.77 2.39
C ILE A 301 -15.30 -33.53 3.07
N LEU A 302 -14.42 -32.78 2.39
CA LEU A 302 -13.78 -31.60 2.97
C LEU A 302 -14.82 -30.51 3.32
N VAL A 303 -15.78 -30.23 2.44
CA VAL A 303 -16.82 -29.22 2.68
C VAL A 303 -17.71 -29.60 3.87
N ILE A 304 -18.14 -30.87 3.96
CA ILE A 304 -19.00 -31.33 5.06
C ILE A 304 -18.28 -31.24 6.39
N PHE A 305 -17.09 -31.82 6.50
CA PHE A 305 -16.38 -31.93 7.77
C PHE A 305 -15.70 -30.64 8.22
N LEU A 306 -15.26 -29.80 7.28
CA LEU A 306 -14.38 -28.67 7.58
C LEU A 306 -15.07 -27.31 7.42
N GLU A 307 -16.28 -27.27 6.83
CA GLU A 307 -17.03 -26.03 6.69
C GLU A 307 -18.44 -26.14 7.26
N TRP A 308 -19.27 -27.07 6.76
CA TRP A 308 -20.69 -27.17 7.12
C TRP A 308 -20.91 -27.64 8.56
N LEU A 309 -20.32 -28.77 8.94
CA LEU A 309 -20.50 -29.37 10.26
C LEU A 309 -20.02 -28.42 11.39
N PRO A 310 -18.82 -27.79 11.31
CA PRO A 310 -18.41 -26.80 12.28
C PRO A 310 -19.34 -25.57 12.34
N SER A 311 -19.84 -25.11 11.19
CA SER A 311 -20.80 -23.99 11.12
C SER A 311 -22.10 -24.30 11.85
N LEU A 312 -22.64 -25.51 11.63
CA LEU A 312 -23.86 -25.99 12.28
C LEU A 312 -23.67 -26.10 13.79
N ILE A 313 -22.56 -26.71 14.25
CA ILE A 313 -22.26 -26.85 15.68
C ILE A 313 -22.20 -25.49 16.36
N CYS A 314 -21.53 -24.51 15.75
CA CYS A 314 -21.41 -23.18 16.34
C CYS A 314 -22.76 -22.46 16.46
N ASP A 315 -23.63 -22.59 15.46
CA ASP A 315 -24.98 -22.01 15.53
C ASP A 315 -25.86 -22.72 16.58
N ILE A 316 -25.73 -24.04 16.75
CA ILE A 316 -26.41 -24.75 17.84
C ILE A 316 -25.95 -24.19 19.20
N VAL A 317 -24.63 -24.05 19.41
CA VAL A 317 -24.06 -23.48 20.64
C VAL A 317 -24.55 -22.03 20.85
N PHE A 318 -24.59 -21.21 19.79
CA PHE A 318 -25.13 -19.85 19.89
C PHE A 318 -26.60 -19.82 20.26
N GLY A 319 -27.41 -20.71 19.70
CA GLY A 319 -28.82 -20.86 20.08
C GLY A 319 -28.96 -21.16 21.58
N LEU A 320 -28.15 -22.10 22.09
CA LEU A 320 -28.13 -22.44 23.52
C LEU A 320 -27.65 -21.29 24.42
N CYS A 321 -26.75 -20.43 23.92
CA CYS A 321 -26.28 -19.23 24.63
C CYS A 321 -27.18 -17.99 24.41
N GLY A 322 -28.36 -18.13 23.80
CA GLY A 322 -29.26 -16.99 23.52
C GLY A 322 -28.73 -15.99 22.48
N ARG A 323 -27.72 -16.38 21.69
CA ARG A 323 -27.13 -15.58 20.62
C ARG A 323 -27.77 -15.90 19.26
N LYS A 324 -27.66 -14.97 18.31
CA LYS A 324 -28.20 -15.14 16.96
C LYS A 324 -27.38 -16.18 16.18
N GLN A 325 -28.06 -17.19 15.63
CA GLN A 325 -27.51 -18.20 14.71
C GLN A 325 -27.24 -17.54 13.35
N ARG A 326 -25.97 -17.50 12.92
CA ARG A 326 -25.54 -16.70 11.75
C ARG A 326 -24.43 -17.34 10.93
N ILE A 327 -23.71 -18.33 11.44
CA ILE A 327 -22.54 -18.89 10.75
C ILE A 327 -22.97 -19.81 9.61
N LEU A 328 -24.02 -20.61 9.80
CA LEU A 328 -24.57 -21.46 8.75
C LEU A 328 -25.13 -20.62 7.59
N ALA A 329 -25.78 -19.49 7.90
CA ALA A 329 -26.25 -18.56 6.88
C ALA A 329 -25.09 -17.94 6.06
N GLU A 330 -23.94 -17.64 6.69
CA GLU A 330 -22.74 -17.19 5.96
C GLU A 330 -22.07 -18.32 5.18
N TYR A 331 -22.05 -19.56 5.70
CA TYR A 331 -21.64 -20.72 4.92
C TYR A 331 -22.46 -20.84 3.62
N ASP A 332 -23.79 -20.78 3.71
CA ASP A 332 -24.68 -20.86 2.55
C ASP A 332 -24.42 -19.71 1.56
N ARG A 333 -24.21 -18.49 2.08
CA ARG A 333 -23.86 -17.31 1.27
C ARG A 333 -22.56 -17.55 0.48
N VAL A 334 -21.53 -18.11 1.10
CA VAL A 334 -20.24 -18.43 0.45
C VAL A 334 -20.38 -19.56 -0.57
N ARG A 335 -21.12 -20.62 -0.25
CA ARG A 335 -21.37 -21.72 -1.19
C ARG A 335 -22.09 -21.23 -2.44
N ASN A 336 -23.13 -20.42 -2.25
CA ASN A 336 -23.86 -19.77 -3.36
C ASN A 336 -22.94 -18.87 -4.19
N ALA A 337 -22.01 -18.16 -3.56
CA ALA A 337 -21.02 -17.33 -4.25
C ALA A 337 -20.02 -18.17 -5.08
N LEU A 338 -19.55 -19.32 -4.56
CA LEU A 338 -18.58 -20.20 -5.23
C LEU A 338 -19.19 -21.11 -6.31
N GLN A 339 -20.49 -21.40 -6.24
CA GLN A 339 -21.17 -22.31 -7.18
C GLN A 339 -20.90 -21.99 -8.67
N PRO A 340 -20.95 -20.73 -9.15
CA PRO A 340 -20.67 -20.42 -10.57
C PRO A 340 -19.24 -20.78 -11.00
N LEU A 341 -18.27 -20.70 -10.08
CA LEU A 341 -16.87 -21.03 -10.37
C LEU A 341 -16.67 -22.50 -10.68
N LYS A 342 -17.50 -23.42 -10.15
CA LYS A 342 -17.37 -24.88 -10.38
C LYS A 342 -17.21 -25.22 -11.87
N SER A 343 -18.00 -24.58 -12.73
CA SER A 343 -17.98 -24.82 -14.19
C SER A 343 -16.78 -24.18 -14.92
N ILE A 344 -16.12 -23.23 -14.27
CA ILE A 344 -15.09 -22.37 -14.82
C ILE A 344 -13.70 -22.89 -14.45
N SER A 345 -13.49 -23.19 -13.17
CA SER A 345 -12.24 -23.70 -12.60
C SER A 345 -11.95 -25.16 -12.99
N SER A 346 -12.93 -25.89 -13.51
CA SER A 346 -12.77 -27.33 -13.82
C SER A 346 -12.25 -27.61 -15.23
N ARG A 347 -12.19 -26.62 -16.12
CA ARG A 347 -11.78 -26.80 -17.52
C ARG A 347 -10.98 -25.62 -18.05
N SER A 348 -10.11 -25.90 -19.01
CA SER A 348 -9.36 -24.86 -19.72
C SER A 348 -10.23 -24.15 -20.77
N TRP A 349 -9.95 -22.87 -20.99
CA TRP A 349 -10.68 -22.01 -21.93
C TRP A 349 -9.72 -21.40 -22.95
N PRO A 350 -9.42 -22.10 -24.07
CA PRO A 350 -8.54 -21.58 -25.10
C PRO A 350 -9.23 -20.43 -25.83
N VAL A 351 -8.75 -19.21 -25.58
CA VAL A 351 -9.30 -17.98 -26.16
C VAL A 351 -8.17 -17.09 -26.68
N GLU A 352 -8.22 -16.75 -27.96
CA GLU A 352 -7.27 -15.84 -28.60
C GLU A 352 -7.53 -14.40 -28.17
N ARG A 353 -6.50 -13.71 -27.66
CA ARG A 353 -6.60 -12.35 -27.09
C ARG A 353 -5.81 -11.29 -27.87
N ASN A 354 -5.30 -11.63 -29.06
CA ASN A 354 -4.45 -10.77 -29.90
C ASN A 354 -5.03 -9.37 -30.14
N ARG A 355 -6.35 -9.26 -30.33
CA ARG A 355 -7.01 -7.97 -30.58
C ARG A 355 -6.88 -6.99 -29.41
N VAL A 356 -6.91 -7.46 -28.17
CA VAL A 356 -6.83 -6.57 -26.99
C VAL A 356 -5.40 -6.04 -26.81
N TYR A 357 -4.38 -6.83 -27.15
CA TYR A 357 -2.99 -6.35 -27.20
C TYR A 357 -2.80 -5.31 -28.31
N LEU A 358 -3.34 -5.54 -29.51
CA LEU A 358 -3.33 -4.55 -30.60
C LEU A 358 -4.10 -3.26 -30.23
N LEU A 359 -5.21 -3.39 -29.49
CA LEU A 359 -5.96 -2.24 -28.99
C LEU A 359 -5.11 -1.42 -28.00
N LYS A 360 -4.39 -2.08 -27.08
CA LYS A 360 -3.43 -1.41 -26.18
C LYS A 360 -2.36 -0.64 -26.96
N GLU A 361 -1.81 -1.24 -28.02
CA GLU A 361 -0.78 -0.59 -28.85
C GLU A 361 -1.29 0.68 -29.56
N ARG A 362 -2.58 0.76 -29.88
CA ARG A 362 -3.20 1.92 -30.53
C ARG A 362 -3.48 3.09 -29.60
N LEU A 363 -3.61 2.84 -28.30
CA LEU A 363 -3.73 3.91 -27.31
C LEU A 363 -2.40 4.63 -27.14
N THR A 364 -2.47 5.95 -26.95
CA THR A 364 -1.31 6.77 -26.56
C THR A 364 -0.86 6.41 -25.14
N ASN A 365 0.37 6.78 -24.76
CA ASN A 365 0.89 6.46 -23.42
C ASN A 365 0.04 7.09 -22.31
N GLU A 366 -0.36 8.36 -22.47
CA GLU A 366 -1.24 9.05 -21.52
C GLU A 366 -2.59 8.34 -21.38
N GLU A 367 -3.17 7.86 -22.48
CA GLU A 367 -4.42 7.10 -22.43
C GLU A 367 -4.26 5.71 -21.81
N ARG A 368 -3.10 5.07 -21.95
CA ARG A 368 -2.83 3.79 -21.29
C ARG A 368 -2.76 3.95 -19.77
N ASP A 369 -2.25 5.08 -19.30
CA ASP A 369 -2.20 5.40 -17.87
C ASP A 369 -3.61 5.66 -17.31
N VAL A 370 -4.47 6.34 -18.08
CA VAL A 370 -5.86 6.62 -17.67
C VAL A 370 -6.76 5.40 -17.85
N PHE A 371 -6.59 4.64 -18.92
CA PHE A 371 -7.42 3.48 -19.29
C PHE A 371 -6.57 2.21 -19.49
N PRO A 372 -6.01 1.63 -18.41
CA PRO A 372 -5.26 0.38 -18.52
C PRO A 372 -6.19 -0.78 -18.90
N ILE A 373 -5.84 -1.48 -19.99
CA ILE A 373 -6.60 -2.62 -20.57
C ILE A 373 -5.86 -3.95 -20.37
N VAL A 374 -4.53 -3.90 -20.39
CA VAL A 374 -3.65 -5.05 -20.12
C VAL A 374 -2.55 -4.57 -19.20
N GLU A 375 -2.61 -5.01 -17.95
CA GLU A 375 -1.71 -4.61 -16.88
C GLU A 375 -1.09 -5.87 -16.25
N GLU A 376 0.17 -5.81 -15.88
CA GLU A 376 0.79 -6.82 -15.04
C GLU A 376 0.41 -6.54 -13.58
N ILE A 377 -0.31 -7.47 -12.97
CA ILE A 377 -0.89 -7.29 -11.64
C ILE A 377 -0.04 -8.05 -10.63
N ASP A 378 0.49 -7.35 -9.63
CA ASP A 378 0.98 -8.02 -8.42
C ASP A 378 -0.20 -8.65 -7.67
N ILE A 379 -0.37 -9.95 -7.88
CA ILE A 379 -1.46 -10.75 -7.33
C ILE A 379 -1.45 -10.71 -5.80
N GLU A 380 -0.28 -10.63 -5.15
CA GLU A 380 -0.22 -10.62 -3.68
C GLU A 380 -0.81 -9.33 -3.13
N SER A 381 -0.35 -8.17 -3.60
CA SER A 381 -0.92 -6.87 -3.24
C SER A 381 -2.40 -6.77 -3.59
N TYR A 382 -2.79 -7.24 -4.78
CA TYR A 382 -4.19 -7.23 -5.22
C TYR A 382 -5.09 -8.04 -4.28
N VAL A 383 -4.74 -9.29 -3.98
CA VAL A 383 -5.51 -10.16 -3.08
C VAL A 383 -5.58 -9.60 -1.65
N LEU A 384 -4.50 -8.96 -1.16
CA LEU A 384 -4.49 -8.28 0.14
C LEU A 384 -5.49 -7.12 0.19
N CYS A 385 -5.53 -6.29 -0.85
CA CYS A 385 -6.50 -5.20 -0.97
C CYS A 385 -7.94 -5.74 -1.04
N VAL A 386 -8.18 -6.79 -1.82
CA VAL A 386 -9.49 -7.46 -1.91
C VAL A 386 -9.95 -7.97 -0.54
N ALA A 387 -9.08 -8.62 0.22
CA ALA A 387 -9.43 -9.12 1.55
C ALA A 387 -9.73 -7.99 2.54
N ALA A 388 -8.95 -6.90 2.51
CA ALA A 388 -9.20 -5.71 3.33
C ALA A 388 -10.56 -5.06 3.00
N ALA A 389 -10.83 -4.85 1.71
CA ALA A 389 -12.05 -4.22 1.23
C ALA A 389 -13.28 -5.10 1.52
N THR A 390 -13.18 -6.41 1.30
CA THR A 390 -14.29 -7.33 1.58
C THR A 390 -14.62 -7.35 3.08
N ARG A 391 -13.61 -7.32 3.96
CA ARG A 391 -13.83 -7.19 5.41
C ARG A 391 -14.56 -5.89 5.76
N LYS A 392 -14.26 -4.79 5.08
CA LYS A 392 -14.87 -3.48 5.33
C LYS A 392 -16.30 -3.37 4.79
N TYR A 393 -16.57 -3.89 3.59
CA TYR A 393 -17.81 -3.61 2.84
C TYR A 393 -18.78 -4.79 2.77
N CYS A 394 -18.31 -6.04 2.91
CA CYS A 394 -19.14 -7.23 2.77
C CYS A 394 -19.35 -8.01 4.07
N CYS A 395 -18.44 -7.91 5.04
CA CYS A 395 -18.60 -8.54 6.35
C CYS A 395 -19.58 -7.73 7.20
N VAL A 396 -20.56 -8.43 7.77
CA VAL A 396 -21.72 -7.80 8.42
C VAL A 396 -21.53 -7.66 9.94
N ASN A 397 -20.56 -8.33 10.57
CA ASN A 397 -20.42 -8.28 12.04
C ASN A 397 -19.02 -8.70 12.56
N GLU A 398 -18.35 -7.85 13.34
CA GLU A 398 -17.06 -8.16 13.97
C GLU A 398 -17.14 -9.21 15.10
N ASP A 399 -18.28 -9.32 15.79
CA ASP A 399 -18.44 -10.29 16.89
C ASP A 399 -18.31 -11.75 16.43
N THR A 400 -18.78 -12.04 15.21
CA THR A 400 -18.69 -13.37 14.60
C THR A 400 -17.24 -13.74 14.27
N LEU A 401 -16.40 -12.75 13.91
CA LEU A 401 -14.99 -12.96 13.61
C LEU A 401 -14.17 -13.35 14.84
N ASN A 402 -14.42 -12.72 15.99
CA ASN A 402 -13.70 -13.01 17.23
C ASN A 402 -13.94 -14.44 17.71
N ILE A 403 -15.17 -14.93 17.55
CA ILE A 403 -15.53 -16.29 17.94
C ILE A 403 -14.95 -17.32 16.98
N ILE A 404 -15.03 -17.07 15.67
CA ILE A 404 -14.44 -17.97 14.67
C ILE A 404 -12.91 -18.06 14.84
N LYS A 405 -12.23 -16.95 15.17
CA LYS A 405 -10.81 -16.98 15.55
C LYS A 405 -10.57 -17.90 16.75
N MET A 406 -11.34 -17.75 17.83
CA MET A 406 -11.24 -18.63 19.00
C MET A 406 -11.50 -20.10 18.63
N THR A 407 -12.47 -20.38 17.75
CA THR A 407 -12.77 -21.74 17.30
C THR A 407 -11.66 -22.31 16.41
N TYR A 408 -11.04 -21.51 15.53
CA TYR A 408 -9.87 -21.93 14.74
C TYR A 408 -8.63 -22.21 15.60
N ASP A 409 -8.38 -21.33 16.59
CA ASP A 409 -7.29 -21.47 17.56
C ASP A 409 -7.46 -22.71 18.46
N VAL A 410 -8.68 -23.24 18.58
CA VAL A 410 -9.03 -24.41 19.42
C VAL A 410 -9.19 -25.71 18.60
N LEU A 411 -9.77 -25.68 17.40
CA LEU A 411 -10.16 -26.89 16.64
C LEU A 411 -9.20 -27.30 15.51
N LEU A 412 -8.47 -26.37 14.88
CA LEU A 412 -7.75 -26.66 13.62
C LEU A 412 -6.22 -26.48 13.72
N TYR A 413 -5.71 -25.90 14.80
CA TYR A 413 -4.28 -25.81 15.07
C TYR A 413 -4.01 -25.79 16.59
N PRO A 414 -3.48 -26.86 17.22
CA PRO A 414 -2.45 -26.58 18.21
C PRO A 414 -1.38 -25.79 17.46
N LYS A 415 -0.94 -24.63 17.97
CA LYS A 415 0.13 -23.81 17.38
C LYS A 415 1.35 -24.68 17.09
N LEU A 416 1.40 -25.28 15.90
CA LEU A 416 2.61 -25.83 15.32
C LEU A 416 3.32 -24.60 14.78
N HIS A 417 4.23 -24.09 15.61
CA HIS A 417 5.05 -22.92 15.34
C HIS A 417 6.05 -23.27 14.22
N ILE A 418 5.55 -23.31 12.99
CA ILE A 418 6.35 -23.29 11.76
C ILE A 418 5.80 -22.16 10.90
N SER A 419 5.93 -20.95 11.41
CA SER A 419 6.19 -19.82 10.53
C SER A 419 7.66 -19.56 10.68
N ASP A 420 8.41 -19.77 9.61
CA ASP A 420 9.74 -19.19 9.42
C ASP A 420 9.59 -17.66 9.50
N PHE A 421 9.47 -17.15 10.73
CA PHE A 421 9.57 -15.73 11.03
C PHE A 421 10.95 -15.21 10.63
N SER A 422 11.92 -16.10 10.42
CA SER A 422 13.26 -15.87 9.89
C SER A 422 13.31 -15.05 8.58
N ILE A 423 12.24 -15.07 7.74
CA ILE A 423 12.29 -14.48 6.39
C ILE A 423 11.67 -13.07 6.30
N LEU A 424 10.75 -12.69 7.20
CA LEU A 424 10.06 -11.39 7.09
C LEU A 424 10.97 -10.22 7.51
N PRO A 425 11.04 -9.10 6.75
CA PRO A 425 11.82 -7.94 7.18
C PRO A 425 11.20 -7.26 8.40
N VAL A 426 12.05 -6.68 9.24
CA VAL A 426 11.64 -5.84 10.38
C VAL A 426 11.87 -4.38 10.01
N SER A 427 10.86 -3.53 10.19
CA SER A 427 10.94 -2.09 9.97
C SER A 427 10.93 -1.32 11.29
N TRP A 428 11.67 -0.22 11.34
CA TRP A 428 11.66 0.69 12.48
C TRP A 428 11.01 2.01 12.08
N VAL A 429 10.01 2.44 12.85
CA VAL A 429 9.26 3.69 12.60
C VAL A 429 9.39 4.61 13.79
N ARG A 430 9.64 5.90 13.54
CA ARG A 430 9.65 6.94 14.57
C ARG A 430 8.29 7.60 14.64
N HIS A 431 7.65 7.60 15.82
CA HIS A 431 6.26 8.06 15.95
C HIS A 431 6.10 9.59 15.98
N ARG A 432 7.14 10.34 16.37
CA ARG A 432 7.03 11.81 16.48
C ARG A 432 6.67 12.50 15.15
N ASP A 433 7.07 11.89 14.04
CA ASP A 433 6.90 12.39 12.67
C ASP A 433 6.51 11.28 11.67
N ILE A 434 6.16 10.10 12.17
CA ILE A 434 5.75 8.92 11.39
C ILE A 434 6.76 8.60 10.27
N HIS A 435 8.05 8.78 10.56
CA HIS A 435 9.11 8.58 9.60
C HIS A 435 9.63 7.13 9.65
N LEU A 436 9.66 6.47 8.49
CA LEU A 436 10.25 5.14 8.34
C LEU A 436 11.78 5.26 8.39
N LEU A 437 12.39 4.67 9.41
CA LEU A 437 13.84 4.72 9.61
C LEU A 437 14.55 3.63 8.81
N THR A 438 14.08 2.39 8.93
CA THR A 438 14.72 1.23 8.31
C THR A 438 13.69 0.17 7.90
N VAL A 439 14.01 -0.67 6.91
CA VAL A 439 13.30 -1.91 6.58
C VAL A 439 14.34 -3.01 6.36
N GLY A 440 14.28 -4.08 7.13
CA GLY A 440 15.38 -5.03 7.23
C GLY A 440 16.65 -4.34 7.71
N THR A 441 17.78 -4.60 7.05
CA THR A 441 19.06 -3.92 7.30
C THR A 441 19.21 -2.62 6.50
N TYR A 442 18.26 -2.28 5.63
CA TYR A 442 18.33 -1.09 4.78
C TYR A 442 17.79 0.14 5.50
N THR A 443 18.50 1.26 5.40
CA THR A 443 18.16 2.53 6.09
C THR A 443 17.52 3.50 5.09
N TYR A 444 16.31 3.98 5.40
CA TYR A 444 15.51 4.88 4.57
C TYR A 444 15.66 6.35 4.98
N THR A 445 16.10 6.61 6.20
CA THR A 445 16.36 7.97 6.67
C THR A 445 17.70 8.50 6.13
N SER A 446 17.76 9.79 5.81
CA SER A 446 19.01 10.48 5.44
C SER A 446 19.94 10.74 6.64
N ASP A 447 19.45 10.57 7.87
CA ASP A 447 20.23 10.70 9.09
C ASP A 447 21.10 9.45 9.31
N GLN A 448 22.40 9.59 8.99
CA GLN A 448 23.40 8.52 9.03
C GLN A 448 23.64 7.91 10.43
N ARG A 449 23.03 8.48 11.48
CA ARG A 449 23.12 7.98 12.85
C ARG A 449 22.26 6.74 13.09
N PHE A 450 21.20 6.55 12.31
CA PHE A 450 20.30 5.40 12.44
C PHE A 450 20.79 4.23 11.57
N GLU A 451 20.84 3.04 12.15
CA GLU A 451 21.29 1.84 11.45
C GLU A 451 20.57 0.61 12.01
N ALA A 452 20.06 -0.24 11.14
CA ALA A 452 19.50 -1.52 11.53
C ALA A 452 20.53 -2.63 11.40
N MET A 453 20.72 -3.41 12.47
CA MET A 453 21.60 -4.57 12.50
C MET A 453 20.78 -5.83 12.78
N HIS A 454 21.10 -6.90 12.06
CA HIS A 454 20.57 -8.23 12.29
C HIS A 454 21.73 -9.18 12.60
N LYS A 455 21.64 -9.90 13.73
CA LYS A 455 22.69 -10.86 14.09
C LYS A 455 22.42 -12.20 13.38
N LEU A 456 23.37 -12.61 12.54
CA LEU A 456 23.28 -13.82 11.69
C LEU A 456 22.94 -15.05 12.56
N HIS A 457 21.98 -15.86 12.10
CA HIS A 457 21.46 -17.05 12.80
C HIS A 457 20.72 -16.79 14.13
N THR A 458 20.33 -15.54 14.40
CA THR A 458 19.50 -15.20 15.56
C THR A 458 18.31 -14.36 15.13
N GLU A 459 17.20 -14.45 15.85
CA GLU A 459 16.00 -13.63 15.60
C GLU A 459 16.09 -12.21 16.20
N GLU A 460 17.31 -11.72 16.42
CA GLU A 460 17.59 -10.47 17.12
C GLU A 460 17.75 -9.32 16.12
N TRP A 461 16.80 -8.38 16.14
CA TRP A 461 16.82 -7.16 15.36
C TRP A 461 17.17 -5.98 16.25
N ILE A 462 18.12 -5.17 15.79
CA ILE A 462 18.70 -4.08 16.55
C ILE A 462 18.57 -2.78 15.77
N LEU A 463 17.92 -1.77 16.34
CA LEU A 463 18.08 -0.38 15.89
C LEU A 463 19.20 0.26 16.68
N ARG A 464 20.26 0.65 15.97
CA ARG A 464 21.41 1.36 16.51
C ARG A 464 21.28 2.84 16.21
N ILE A 465 21.28 3.67 17.24
CA ILE A 465 21.34 5.14 17.13
C ILE A 465 22.72 5.58 17.60
N ARG A 466 23.53 6.13 16.69
CA ARG A 466 24.85 6.69 16.98
C ARG A 466 24.69 8.14 17.47
N TYR A 467 25.44 8.51 18.49
CA TYR A 467 25.43 9.87 19.05
C TYR A 467 24.03 10.46 19.35
N PRO A 468 23.16 9.73 20.10
CA PRO A 468 21.83 10.18 20.46
C PRO A 468 21.84 11.56 21.14
N GLN A 469 20.92 12.41 20.70
CA GLN A 469 20.69 13.77 21.17
C GLN A 469 19.41 13.82 22.01
N ARG A 470 19.26 14.77 22.94
CA ARG A 470 18.03 14.90 23.74
C ARG A 470 16.74 14.87 22.90
N LYS A 471 16.78 15.48 21.71
CA LYS A 471 15.69 15.49 20.72
C LYS A 471 15.28 14.11 20.21
N ASP A 472 16.15 13.10 20.25
CA ASP A 472 15.86 11.74 19.79
C ASP A 472 15.01 10.95 20.80
N SER A 473 14.73 11.52 21.98
CA SER A 473 13.74 10.97 22.91
C SER A 473 12.36 10.91 22.26
N GLY A 474 11.65 9.81 22.45
CA GLY A 474 10.36 9.58 21.79
C GLY A 474 10.00 8.10 21.70
N ILE A 475 8.90 7.82 21.00
CA ILE A 475 8.43 6.45 20.78
C ILE A 475 8.95 5.98 19.42
N TYR A 476 9.60 4.81 19.42
CA TYR A 476 10.06 4.09 18.24
C TYR A 476 9.33 2.76 18.18
N GLU A 477 8.77 2.41 17.04
CA GLU A 477 8.03 1.16 16.88
C GLU A 477 8.80 0.21 15.98
N CYS A 478 9.11 -0.97 16.53
CA CYS A 478 9.62 -2.09 15.77
C CYS A 478 8.43 -2.82 15.18
N GLN A 479 8.30 -2.78 13.87
CA GLN A 479 7.23 -3.42 13.13
C GLN A 479 7.78 -4.63 12.41
N ILE A 480 7.21 -5.80 12.65
CA ILE A 480 7.38 -6.90 11.71
C ILE A 480 6.50 -6.55 10.51
N SER A 481 7.03 -6.68 9.29
CA SER A 481 6.27 -6.47 8.05
C SER A 481 5.21 -7.57 7.81
N THR A 482 4.54 -8.01 8.88
CA THR A 482 3.23 -8.64 8.85
C THR A 482 2.20 -7.58 8.49
N THR A 483 0.96 -7.99 8.32
CA THR A 483 -0.10 -7.00 8.35
C THR A 483 -1.33 -7.60 9.06
N PRO A 484 -2.06 -6.85 9.90
CA PRO A 484 -1.68 -5.51 10.39
C PRO A 484 -0.25 -5.51 10.95
N PRO A 485 0.56 -4.46 10.67
CA PRO A 485 1.96 -4.48 11.05
C PRO A 485 2.00 -4.73 12.54
N ILE A 486 2.61 -5.85 12.94
CA ILE A 486 2.72 -6.20 14.35
C ILE A 486 3.89 -5.36 14.83
N GLY A 487 3.51 -4.20 15.34
CA GLY A 487 4.40 -3.20 15.90
C GLY A 487 4.46 -3.31 17.41
N HIS A 488 5.64 -3.14 17.99
CA HIS A 488 5.79 -2.93 19.41
C HIS A 488 6.44 -1.56 19.66
N PRO A 489 5.74 -0.62 20.34
CA PRO A 489 6.28 0.68 20.64
C PRO A 489 7.29 0.60 21.79
N VAL A 490 8.45 1.22 21.60
CA VAL A 490 9.56 1.32 22.53
C VAL A 490 9.77 2.80 22.86
N ARG A 491 9.67 3.16 24.14
CA ARG A 491 9.91 4.54 24.59
C ARG A 491 11.40 4.73 24.89
N LEU A 492 12.04 5.65 24.17
CA LEU A 492 13.41 6.07 24.40
C LEU A 492 13.42 7.43 25.13
N THR A 493 14.13 7.50 26.25
CA THR A 493 14.35 8.74 27.00
C THR A 493 15.85 8.98 27.13
N ILE A 494 16.32 10.13 26.63
CA ILE A 494 17.72 10.53 26.71
C ILE A 494 17.88 11.56 27.83
N VAL A 495 18.53 11.14 28.91
CA VAL A 495 18.78 11.96 30.10
C VAL A 495 20.18 12.54 30.09
N ALA A 496 20.31 13.78 30.56
CA ALA A 496 21.61 14.45 30.69
C ALA A 496 22.35 13.95 31.95
N PRO A 497 23.69 13.96 31.98
CA PRO A 497 24.47 13.44 33.11
C PRO A 497 24.18 14.10 34.47
N ARG A 498 23.61 15.31 34.49
CA ARG A 498 23.40 16.08 35.73
C ARG A 498 22.26 15.54 36.62
N ASP A 499 21.42 14.64 36.08
CA ASP A 499 20.21 14.16 36.76
C ASP A 499 20.34 12.71 37.32
N ILE A 500 21.51 12.08 37.23
CA ILE A 500 21.71 10.66 37.60
C ILE A 500 22.74 10.54 38.73
N VAL A 501 22.28 10.77 39.96
CA VAL A 501 22.98 10.29 41.16
C VAL A 501 22.36 8.94 41.54
N ALA A 502 23.22 7.95 41.71
CA ALA A 502 22.92 6.58 42.15
C ALA A 502 22.29 5.62 41.11
N THR A 503 23.12 4.85 40.41
CA THR A 503 23.05 3.37 40.34
C THR A 503 24.18 2.77 39.48
N ARG A 504 25.03 1.95 40.14
CA ARG A 504 25.98 0.89 39.68
C ARG A 504 26.88 1.07 38.43
N ARG A 505 28.14 0.64 38.61
CA ARG A 505 29.24 0.51 37.61
C ARG A 505 28.77 -0.17 36.31
N VAL A 506 28.89 0.55 35.19
CA VAL A 506 28.81 0.01 33.82
C VAL A 506 30.21 -0.02 33.21
N GLU A 507 30.56 -1.12 32.54
CA GLU A 507 31.84 -1.27 31.82
C GLU A 507 32.02 -0.23 30.71
N LYS A 508 33.21 0.37 30.65
CA LYS A 508 33.59 1.53 29.81
C LYS A 508 33.64 1.27 28.29
N SER A 509 33.34 0.07 27.80
CA SER A 509 33.66 -0.35 26.43
C SER A 509 32.55 -0.16 25.39
N SER A 510 31.32 0.23 25.76
CA SER A 510 30.16 0.26 24.83
C SER A 510 29.56 1.66 24.56
N LEU A 511 30.29 2.73 24.88
CA LEU A 511 29.77 4.11 25.06
C LEU A 511 29.43 4.91 23.78
N ARG A 512 29.17 4.31 22.62
CA ARG A 512 29.01 5.05 21.34
C ARG A 512 27.65 4.93 20.65
N ALA A 513 26.79 4.01 21.08
CA ALA A 513 25.48 3.84 20.45
C ALA A 513 24.42 3.28 21.41
N ILE A 514 23.19 3.75 21.26
CA ILE A 514 22.01 3.13 21.89
C ILE A 514 21.52 2.02 20.97
N VAL A 515 21.25 0.85 21.56
CA VAL A 515 20.85 -0.38 20.86
C VAL A 515 19.45 -0.75 21.35
N LEU A 516 18.43 -0.56 20.52
CA LEU A 516 17.09 -1.10 20.78
C LEU A 516 17.04 -2.53 20.23
N LYS A 517 16.94 -3.53 21.12
CA LYS A 517 17.02 -4.95 20.76
C LYS A 517 15.65 -5.62 20.89
N VAL A 518 15.22 -6.31 19.83
CA VAL A 518 13.94 -7.04 19.79
C VAL A 518 14.18 -8.48 19.27
N ARG A 519 13.53 -9.47 19.88
CA ARG A 519 13.48 -10.87 19.41
C ARG A 519 12.14 -11.16 18.71
N LYS A 520 12.13 -11.97 17.65
CA LYS A 520 10.87 -12.47 17.03
C LYS A 520 10.29 -13.66 17.82
N SER A 521 9.70 -13.43 18.99
CA SER A 521 8.95 -14.50 19.69
C SER A 521 7.59 -14.04 20.21
N THR A 522 6.61 -14.95 20.20
CA THR A 522 5.25 -14.76 20.72
C THR A 522 5.13 -14.79 22.26
N GLN A 523 6.24 -14.93 22.98
CA GLN A 523 6.35 -14.64 24.41
C GLN A 523 7.55 -13.74 24.64
N ILE A 524 7.32 -12.49 25.02
CA ILE A 524 8.36 -11.64 25.58
C ILE A 524 7.78 -11.01 26.83
N GLU A 525 8.29 -11.50 27.97
CA GLU A 525 8.13 -10.87 29.28
C GLU A 525 8.45 -9.37 29.18
N ASN A 526 7.70 -8.56 29.92
CA ASN A 526 7.97 -7.14 30.15
C ASN A 526 9.34 -6.94 30.80
N ILE A 527 10.45 -7.08 30.07
CA ILE A 527 11.76 -6.63 30.52
C ILE A 527 12.54 -6.10 29.31
N VAL A 528 12.30 -4.84 28.98
CA VAL A 528 13.42 -3.98 28.57
C VAL A 528 13.44 -2.81 29.54
N HIS A 529 14.03 -3.04 30.70
CA HIS A 529 14.80 -1.98 31.36
C HIS A 529 15.84 -1.54 30.32
N ALA A 530 15.59 -0.44 29.61
CA ALA A 530 16.67 0.25 28.91
C ALA A 530 17.61 0.76 30.01
N ILE A 531 18.65 -0.02 30.30
CA ILE A 531 19.70 0.35 31.24
C ILE A 531 20.34 1.64 30.71
N PHE A 532 20.30 2.66 31.55
CA PHE A 532 20.95 3.96 31.37
C PHE A 532 22.41 3.78 30.99
N SER A 533 22.87 4.45 29.92
CA SER A 533 24.30 4.76 29.76
C SER A 533 24.50 6.01 28.93
N LEU A 534 25.38 6.88 29.44
CA LEU A 534 25.49 8.31 29.21
C LEU A 534 25.87 8.70 27.78
N ILE A 535 25.29 9.79 27.27
CA ILE A 535 25.98 10.66 26.32
C ILE A 535 25.95 12.09 26.87
N ALA A 536 27.15 12.59 27.14
CA ALA A 536 27.38 13.98 27.51
C ALA A 536 27.34 14.85 26.25
N GLU A 537 26.76 16.05 26.38
CA GLU A 537 26.87 17.07 25.34
C GLU A 537 28.36 17.34 25.03
N PRO A 538 28.70 17.69 23.79
CA PRO A 538 30.08 17.84 23.41
C PRO A 538 30.62 19.15 24.02
N VAL A 539 31.59 19.01 24.91
CA VAL A 539 32.12 20.13 25.71
C VAL A 539 33.54 20.43 25.25
N THR A 540 33.80 21.71 25.07
CA THR A 540 35.13 22.27 24.85
C THR A 540 35.69 22.70 26.21
N GLU A 541 36.87 22.22 26.57
CA GLU A 541 37.55 22.55 27.83
C GLU A 541 39.02 22.89 27.55
N ILE A 542 39.52 23.99 28.11
CA ILE A 542 40.95 24.32 28.03
C ILE A 542 41.62 23.92 29.35
N ALA A 543 42.66 23.10 29.25
CA ALA A 543 43.39 22.57 30.39
C ALA A 543 43.96 23.70 31.26
N GLY A 544 43.62 23.68 32.55
CA GLY A 544 44.11 24.65 33.53
C GLY A 544 43.35 25.98 33.61
N GLY A 545 42.23 26.15 32.88
CA GLY A 545 41.37 27.34 33.02
C GLY A 545 40.57 27.39 34.34
N PRO A 546 39.85 28.50 34.63
CA PRO A 546 39.58 29.65 33.75
C PRO A 546 40.68 30.73 33.72
N GLU A 547 41.65 30.68 34.63
CA GLU A 547 42.78 31.60 34.72
C GLU A 547 44.11 30.84 34.83
N LEU A 548 45.12 31.24 34.05
CA LEU A 548 46.44 30.64 34.00
C LEU A 548 47.52 31.70 34.21
N PHE A 549 48.48 31.41 35.08
CA PHE A 549 49.64 32.26 35.34
C PHE A 549 50.89 31.61 34.76
N ILE A 550 51.56 32.28 33.83
CA ILE A 550 52.71 31.75 33.09
C ILE A 550 53.91 32.68 33.31
N ASN A 551 55.08 32.12 33.60
CA ASN A 551 56.26 32.94 33.85
C ASN A 551 56.75 33.62 32.56
N LYS A 552 57.22 34.86 32.67
CA LYS A 552 57.90 35.55 31.57
C LYS A 552 59.05 34.70 31.00
N ASP A 553 59.23 34.75 29.68
CA ASP A 553 60.19 33.98 28.89
C ASP A 553 59.97 32.45 28.83
N SER A 554 58.94 31.92 29.50
CA SER A 554 58.54 30.51 29.37
C SER A 554 57.62 30.28 28.14
N THR A 555 57.33 29.01 27.83
CA THR A 555 56.46 28.65 26.69
C THR A 555 55.01 28.54 27.15
N ILE A 556 54.10 29.28 26.50
CA ILE A 556 52.66 29.14 26.71
C ILE A 556 52.21 27.84 26.03
N ASN A 557 51.61 26.92 26.79
CA ASN A 557 51.08 25.65 26.28
C ASN A 557 49.60 25.50 26.66
N LEU A 558 48.72 25.93 25.76
CA LEU A 558 47.28 25.80 25.95
C LEU A 558 46.78 24.57 25.21
N THR A 559 46.17 23.63 25.94
CA THR A 559 45.56 22.45 25.35
C THR A 559 44.05 22.52 25.46
N CYS A 560 43.36 22.58 24.32
CA CYS A 560 41.91 22.50 24.21
C CYS A 560 41.49 21.06 23.94
N TYR A 561 40.62 20.53 24.80
CA TYR A 561 40.00 19.22 24.65
C TYR A 561 38.56 19.37 24.22
N VAL A 562 38.21 18.76 23.10
CA VAL A 562 36.83 18.60 22.65
C VAL A 562 36.41 17.18 23.01
N ARG A 563 35.61 17.06 24.08
CA ARG A 563 35.15 15.78 24.63
C ARG A 563 33.71 15.53 24.23
N HIS A 564 33.35 14.27 24.05
CA HIS A 564 31.98 13.82 23.75
C HIS A 564 31.41 14.33 22.42
N ALA A 565 32.24 14.88 21.52
CA ALA A 565 31.84 15.22 20.15
C ALA A 565 31.51 13.94 19.35
N PRO A 566 30.37 13.91 18.63
CA PRO A 566 29.97 12.79 17.77
C PRO A 566 31.05 12.41 16.76
N GLU A 567 31.65 13.42 16.15
CA GLU A 567 32.74 13.29 15.19
C GLU A 567 33.81 14.33 15.54
N PRO A 568 35.10 14.07 15.27
CA PRO A 568 36.15 15.06 15.46
C PRO A 568 35.82 16.35 14.67
N PRO A 569 35.95 17.56 15.27
CA PRO A 569 35.72 18.81 14.55
C PRO A 569 36.56 18.86 13.27
N SER A 570 35.94 19.32 12.18
CA SER A 570 36.68 19.48 10.91
C SER A 570 37.72 20.59 11.03
N THR A 571 37.41 21.65 11.79
CA THR A 571 38.29 22.78 12.10
C THR A 571 38.18 23.23 13.57
N ILE A 572 39.31 23.67 14.13
CA ILE A 572 39.40 24.32 15.44
C ILE A 572 40.17 25.62 15.24
N ILE A 573 39.56 26.75 15.61
CA ILE A 573 40.16 28.08 15.49
C ILE A 573 40.53 28.58 16.89
N TRP A 574 41.75 29.09 17.03
CA TRP A 574 42.20 29.78 18.23
C TRP A 574 42.20 31.30 18.00
N SER A 575 41.66 32.04 18.96
CA SER A 575 41.70 33.51 18.96
C SER A 575 42.30 34.05 20.26
N HIS A 576 43.00 35.17 20.15
CA HIS A 576 43.51 35.96 21.26
C HIS A 576 42.80 37.31 21.26
N ASN A 577 42.15 37.68 22.35
CA ASN A 577 41.35 38.90 22.48
C ASN A 577 40.36 39.10 21.31
N HIS A 578 39.68 38.02 20.90
CA HIS A 578 38.73 37.96 19.78
C HIS A 578 39.31 38.09 18.36
N GLN A 579 40.63 38.15 18.20
CA GLN A 579 41.28 38.11 16.88
C GLN A 579 41.89 36.74 16.63
N ALA A 580 41.67 36.16 15.44
CA ALA A 580 42.25 34.87 15.07
C ALA A 580 43.79 34.94 15.09
N ILE A 581 44.43 33.96 15.72
CA ILE A 581 45.90 33.93 15.85
C ILE A 581 46.51 33.58 14.49
N ASN A 582 47.44 34.42 14.01
CA ASN A 582 48.20 34.13 12.79
C ASN A 582 49.43 33.29 13.11
N PHE A 583 49.54 32.11 12.47
CA PHE A 583 50.65 31.18 12.66
C PHE A 583 51.93 31.59 11.91
N ASP A 584 51.82 32.44 10.87
CA ASP A 584 52.94 32.94 10.07
C ASP A 584 53.49 34.29 10.60
N SER A 585 53.33 34.54 11.90
CA SER A 585 53.77 35.78 12.54
C SER A 585 55.29 35.97 12.41
N PRO A 586 55.79 37.19 12.11
CA PRO A 586 57.23 37.48 12.02
C PRO A 586 57.98 37.26 13.34
N ARG A 587 57.27 37.09 14.46
CA ARG A 587 57.84 36.74 15.78
C ARG A 587 58.42 35.32 15.82
N GLY A 588 57.89 34.39 15.01
CA GLY A 588 58.26 32.98 15.05
C GLY A 588 57.92 32.27 16.37
N GLY A 589 57.90 30.93 16.36
CA GLY A 589 57.70 30.13 17.59
C GLY A 589 56.25 29.97 18.07
N ILE A 590 55.26 30.24 17.21
CA ILE A 590 53.86 29.86 17.42
C ILE A 590 53.58 28.59 16.63
N SER A 591 53.07 27.54 17.27
CA SER A 591 52.69 26.30 16.60
C SER A 591 51.37 25.75 17.12
N LEU A 592 50.56 25.22 16.21
CA LEU A 592 49.30 24.55 16.53
C LEU A 592 49.38 23.08 16.14
N VAL A 593 49.18 22.19 17.09
CA VAL A 593 49.12 20.74 16.85
C VAL A 593 47.72 20.25 17.21
N THR A 594 47.00 19.71 16.23
CA THR A 594 45.66 19.15 16.46
C THR A 594 45.66 17.64 16.20
N GLU A 595 45.40 16.87 17.24
CA GLU A 595 45.26 15.42 17.20
C GLU A 595 43.76 15.08 17.20
N LYS A 596 43.27 14.55 16.08
CA LYS A 596 41.88 14.10 15.92
C LYS A 596 41.74 12.68 16.47
N GLY A 597 40.76 12.45 17.35
CA GLY A 597 40.55 11.17 17.99
C GLY A 597 39.23 11.11 18.78
N PRO A 598 39.04 10.10 19.66
CA PRO A 598 37.85 9.99 20.53
C PRO A 598 37.64 11.20 21.45
N VAL A 599 38.73 11.88 21.79
CA VAL A 599 38.77 13.23 22.33
C VAL A 599 39.72 13.99 21.42
N THR A 600 39.25 15.02 20.74
CA THR A 600 40.12 15.83 19.89
C THR A 600 40.88 16.80 20.78
N SER A 601 42.20 16.81 20.66
CA SER A 601 43.05 17.73 21.41
C SER A 601 43.77 18.69 20.48
N SER A 602 43.71 19.98 20.78
CA SER A 602 44.37 21.04 20.03
C SER A 602 45.31 21.79 20.97
N ARG A 603 46.62 21.71 20.70
CA ARG A 603 47.68 22.32 21.51
C ARG A 603 48.23 23.56 20.80
N LEU A 604 48.03 24.72 21.41
CA LEU A 604 48.62 26.00 21.00
C LEU A 604 49.88 26.25 21.83
N LEU A 605 51.01 26.35 21.15
CA LEU A 605 52.32 26.63 21.75
C LEU A 605 52.80 28.01 21.30
N ILE A 606 53.17 28.88 22.24
CA ILE A 606 53.78 30.19 21.98
C ILE A 606 55.09 30.26 22.77
N GLN A 607 56.22 30.30 22.09
CA GLN A 607 57.54 30.36 22.72
C GLN A 607 57.88 31.78 23.20
N LYS A 608 58.67 31.87 24.28
CA LYS A 608 59.15 33.12 24.89
C LYS A 608 58.01 34.10 25.22
N ALA A 609 57.23 33.78 26.23
CA ALA A 609 56.08 34.57 26.69
C ALA A 609 56.50 36.00 27.09
N ILE A 610 55.87 37.01 26.49
CA ILE A 610 56.06 38.43 26.83
C ILE A 610 54.77 39.03 27.39
N ASP A 611 54.86 40.13 28.14
CA ASP A 611 53.70 40.71 28.84
C ASP A 611 52.48 40.97 27.92
N ARG A 612 52.71 41.25 26.62
CA ARG A 612 51.66 41.46 25.59
C ARG A 612 50.86 40.20 25.20
N ASP A 613 51.35 39.01 25.53
CA ASP A 613 50.61 37.77 25.29
C ASP A 613 49.53 37.54 26.35
N SER A 614 49.53 38.32 27.45
CA SER A 614 48.45 38.27 28.44
C SER A 614 47.12 38.66 27.80
N GLY A 615 46.06 37.90 28.06
CA GLY A 615 44.77 38.14 27.43
C GLY A 615 43.82 36.94 27.48
N LEU A 616 42.70 37.08 26.77
CA LEU A 616 41.70 36.04 26.65
C LEU A 616 42.00 35.16 25.43
N TYR A 617 42.27 33.88 25.67
CA TYR A 617 42.44 32.89 24.61
C TYR A 617 41.18 32.05 24.48
N THR A 618 40.60 31.98 23.28
CA THR A 618 39.39 31.23 23.01
C THR A 618 39.65 30.12 21.99
N CYS A 619 39.26 28.90 22.33
CA CYS A 619 39.23 27.75 21.43
C CYS A 619 37.81 27.60 20.87
N SER A 620 37.66 27.68 19.56
CA SER A 620 36.37 27.59 18.86
C SER A 620 36.37 26.44 17.84
N PRO A 621 35.92 25.24 18.24
CA PRO A 621 35.65 24.15 17.32
C PRO A 621 34.39 24.42 16.48
N ASN A 622 34.30 23.83 15.30
CA ASN A 622 33.14 24.03 14.41
C ASN A 622 31.87 23.27 14.83
N ASN A 623 31.98 22.32 15.76
CA ASN A 623 30.90 21.41 16.15
C ASN A 623 30.50 21.48 17.63
N THR A 624 31.10 22.40 18.41
CA THR A 624 30.82 22.62 19.83
C THR A 624 30.87 24.10 20.20
N HIS A 625 30.33 24.47 21.35
CA HIS A 625 30.46 25.83 21.86
C HIS A 625 31.92 26.18 22.21
N PRO A 626 32.38 27.41 21.94
CA PRO A 626 33.74 27.82 22.27
C PRO A 626 33.93 27.95 23.78
N ASN A 627 35.16 27.73 24.24
CA ASN A 627 35.55 27.96 25.63
C ASN A 627 36.80 28.84 25.68
N SER A 628 36.94 29.65 26.74
CA SER A 628 37.99 30.66 26.86
C SER A 628 38.74 30.56 28.18
N VAL A 629 40.02 30.90 28.17
CA VAL A 629 40.90 30.98 29.34
C VAL A 629 41.63 32.32 29.35
N ARG A 630 41.76 32.93 30.52
CA ARG A 630 42.53 34.16 30.68
C ARG A 630 43.96 33.80 31.11
N VAL A 631 44.94 34.24 30.33
CA VAL A 631 46.36 34.01 30.62
C VAL A 631 46.98 35.30 31.13
N HIS A 632 47.69 35.20 32.25
CA HIS A 632 48.45 36.26 32.88
C HIS A 632 49.92 35.89 32.86
N ILE A 633 50.77 36.78 32.34
CA ILE A 633 52.21 36.56 32.39
C ILE A 633 52.75 37.21 33.66
N VAL A 634 53.27 36.37 34.53
CA VAL A 634 53.83 36.76 35.83
C VAL A 634 55.35 36.71 35.77
N ASN A 635 56.00 37.60 36.49
CA ASN A 635 57.45 37.53 36.64
C ASN A 635 57.76 36.63 37.84
N ALA A 636 58.59 35.62 37.67
CA ALA A 636 58.84 34.55 38.66
C ALA A 636 59.46 35.02 40.00
N PHE A 637 59.62 36.33 40.19
CA PHE A 637 60.18 36.93 41.41
C PHE A 637 59.12 37.24 42.50
N VAL A 638 57.83 36.94 42.29
CA VAL A 638 56.79 37.13 43.32
C VAL A 638 55.84 35.92 43.33
N SER A 639 55.83 35.17 44.43
CA SER A 639 55.12 33.90 44.62
C SER A 639 53.77 34.05 45.32
N GLU A 640 52.70 33.39 44.83
CA GLU A 640 51.51 33.03 45.63
C GLU A 640 50.78 31.82 44.95
N HIS A 641 50.50 30.74 45.70
CA HIS A 641 49.85 29.49 45.23
C HIS A 641 48.55 29.22 46.03
N PRO A 642 47.52 28.55 45.45
CA PRO A 642 46.54 27.78 46.22
C PRO A 642 46.54 26.26 45.92
N ALA A 643 46.13 25.48 46.94
CA ALA A 643 46.33 24.04 47.14
C ALA A 643 45.21 23.10 46.60
N ALA A 644 45.47 21.78 46.60
CA ALA A 644 44.64 20.69 46.04
C ALA A 644 43.80 19.87 47.06
N MET A 645 42.82 19.11 46.52
CA MET A 645 41.66 18.39 47.14
C MET A 645 41.91 17.08 47.92
N HIS A 646 40.89 16.62 48.70
CA HIS A 646 40.64 15.18 49.04
C HIS A 646 39.15 14.86 49.33
N HIS A 647 38.67 13.66 48.95
CA HIS A 647 37.59 12.91 49.64
C HIS A 647 37.76 11.37 49.55
N GLY A 648 37.45 10.68 50.66
CA GLY A 648 37.60 9.23 50.88
C GLY A 648 36.30 8.42 50.85
N ARG A 649 36.45 7.09 51.02
CA ARG A 649 35.43 6.03 50.92
C ARG A 649 35.03 5.49 52.31
N GLY A 650 33.78 5.04 52.47
CA GLY A 650 33.33 4.25 53.63
C GLY A 650 32.10 3.39 53.33
N ASP A 651 32.20 2.08 53.63
CA ASP A 651 31.17 1.04 53.58
C ASP A 651 30.17 1.13 54.76
N ARG A 652 28.99 0.51 54.64
CA ARG A 652 28.37 -0.33 55.70
C ARG A 652 27.18 -1.17 55.23
N MET A 653 27.06 -2.34 55.86
CA MET A 653 26.13 -3.46 55.68
C MET A 653 24.71 -3.25 56.24
N ALA A 654 23.74 -4.04 55.77
CA ALA A 654 22.85 -4.85 56.62
C ALA A 654 21.93 -5.77 55.77
N ALA A 655 21.75 -7.00 56.24
CA ALA A 655 20.83 -8.02 55.73
C ALA A 655 19.63 -8.18 56.69
N THR A 656 18.49 -8.73 56.21
CA THR A 656 17.60 -9.74 56.86
C THR A 656 16.28 -9.90 56.07
N LEU A 657 15.97 -11.13 55.58
CA LEU A 657 14.83 -12.05 55.92
C LEU A 657 13.42 -11.57 55.46
N LEU A 658 12.45 -12.32 54.90
CA LEU A 658 12.09 -13.75 54.70
C LEU A 658 10.88 -13.78 53.66
N PRO A 659 10.25 -14.92 53.27
CA PRO A 659 9.87 -15.25 51.89
C PRO A 659 8.38 -15.67 51.68
N VAL A 660 8.11 -16.33 50.54
CA VAL A 660 7.00 -17.27 50.21
C VAL A 660 5.69 -16.63 49.71
N VAL A 661 5.32 -16.90 48.44
CA VAL A 661 4.18 -17.75 48.02
C VAL A 661 4.30 -18.01 46.51
N LEU A 662 4.80 -19.19 46.17
CA LEU A 662 4.56 -19.89 44.91
C LEU A 662 3.52 -20.97 45.25
N LEU A 663 2.28 -20.83 44.76
CA LEU A 663 1.33 -21.92 44.47
C LEU A 663 -0.02 -21.29 44.09
N LEU A 664 -0.33 -21.31 42.79
CA LEU A 664 -1.64 -21.62 42.20
C LEU A 664 -1.64 -21.19 40.72
N ARG A 665 -0.91 -21.97 39.91
CA ARG A 665 -1.34 -22.28 38.54
C ARG A 665 -2.15 -23.57 38.65
N MET A 666 -3.47 -23.48 38.44
CA MET A 666 -4.34 -24.45 37.75
C MET A 666 -5.81 -24.21 38.16
N ILE A 667 -6.69 -24.20 37.14
CA ILE A 667 -8.18 -24.22 37.19
C ILE A 667 -8.87 -22.84 37.10
N PHE A 668 -8.70 -22.12 35.99
CA PHE A 668 -9.71 -21.86 34.93
C PHE A 668 -9.15 -20.88 33.88
#